data_AF-A0A4W2FEF9-F1
#
_entry.id   AF-A0A4W2FEF9-F1
#
_cell.length_a   1.000
_cell.length_b   1.000
_cell.length_c   1.000
_cell.angle_alpha   90.00
_cell.angle_beta   90.00
_cell.angle_gamma   90.00
#
_symmetry.space_group_name_H-M   'P 1'
#
loop_
_entity.id
_entity.type
_entity.pdbx_description
1 polymer ?
#
loop_
_entity_poly.entity_id
_entity_poly.type
_entity_poly.pdbx_seq_one_letter_code
_entity_poly.pdbx_strand_id
1 'polypeptide(L)'
;MALSSWSPELGLGSEKALPVAAVSTGPSLELCTFPSTLGSSVATDALEQLLVVEQSLQSDYFKCNEEAKNFLKDVAIAVKKLEEMRKSTIDLLEIESMELSRLYFVLETLPTSVSRELEECVRDARRVNLVEMSELHTKITRINDEIEFLKKKILHLQTDNTALGERQEELAKHYGKIVLSVNHAMKEKATTTIYINETYTKINLEKKELELQKTYIQEIEEQIERERAEYLKKKEKLNQEIEEYKKLCELKRKETYAKKKELDKLRLTMTKMRETVTTSTVVLSDHNLELARLQESIREWEHKIEDMKKSCKILEDKMLFFKNNREKLDDSSNFEKSELLLKIKQMTEKLHNCRLENKALREKLHTVSRQYKIVLNEEDKVFMQKRKIYSENQKQLAFIAQKENFLSKRKVDIKNMEEGLITLGELHRATKEVYRKQIKILNENMERETQRCIITQWKIACLRKKHARWVKKIKDEIKELIDKIQEAENRRSELIEETSIREHDINEFLAKIEQLTLELKQEEDAFVIKERKLIQELSKFEQRFAEEAQISKEKEVELDKCLPQLQVAEEEFTDKNRKFQNLIETVTAQKNEQNLLNNNISQFTRDFIRYINNTKKVKQELKQLREHESYKTKAHFEILKSLENEIYLHDLKTDALILENKRLKEYIAYLKDNIEQYERGEEDLVRSSSDLSCQLTDLQTQYSDLWAEFWTTLKELIESGNETLREIKNLIGKLCERDEKIEQISILLQSDLDEMRSLMEKESETDFLKKKKESPVKVIRFPAVKCTMKKTSTKKS
;
A
#
# COMPACT_ATOMS: atom_id res chain seq x y z
N MET A 1 61.11 -11.73 -15.59
CA MET A 1 61.68 -13.03 -16.03
C MET A 1 61.12 -13.33 -17.41
N ALA A 2 61.95 -13.82 -18.35
CA ALA A 2 61.55 -14.40 -19.66
C ALA A 2 60.80 -13.45 -20.65
N LEU A 3 60.94 -13.55 -21.98
CA LEU A 3 61.85 -14.33 -22.84
C LEU A 3 61.85 -13.73 -24.28
N SER A 4 62.99 -13.76 -25.00
CA SER A 4 63.16 -13.84 -26.49
C SER A 4 62.43 -12.87 -27.46
N SER A 5 62.96 -12.46 -28.63
CA SER A 5 64.30 -12.57 -29.27
C SER A 5 64.32 -11.91 -30.68
N TRP A 6 65.51 -11.51 -31.19
CA TRP A 6 65.91 -11.46 -32.63
C TRP A 6 65.28 -10.35 -33.53
N SER A 7 65.97 -9.66 -34.47
CA SER A 7 67.41 -9.59 -34.89
C SER A 7 67.82 -8.13 -35.31
N PRO A 8 68.84 -7.78 -36.15
CA PRO A 8 69.65 -6.55 -35.95
C PRO A 8 69.54 -5.56 -37.17
N GLU A 9 70.35 -4.52 -37.45
CA GLU A 9 71.75 -4.17 -37.13
C GLU A 9 72.04 -2.66 -36.92
N LEU A 10 72.93 -2.40 -35.95
CA LEU A 10 74.06 -1.44 -35.92
C LEU A 10 73.98 -0.08 -36.65
N GLY A 11 74.12 0.99 -35.85
CA GLY A 11 74.70 2.27 -36.26
C GLY A 11 75.41 2.96 -35.09
N LEU A 12 76.76 2.97 -35.07
CA LEU A 12 77.58 3.54 -34.00
C LEU A 12 79.05 3.68 -34.45
N GLY A 13 79.76 4.74 -34.04
CA GLY A 13 81.22 4.89 -34.20
C GLY A 13 81.67 6.14 -34.98
N SER A 14 82.85 6.68 -34.64
CA SER A 14 83.31 8.01 -35.08
C SER A 14 84.85 8.10 -35.26
N GLU A 15 85.27 9.13 -36.02
CA GLU A 15 86.60 9.79 -36.06
C GLU A 15 87.78 9.25 -36.93
N LYS A 16 88.52 10.24 -37.50
CA LYS A 16 89.98 10.33 -37.82
C LYS A 16 90.59 9.81 -39.17
N ALA A 17 90.68 10.75 -40.11
CA ALA A 17 91.90 11.24 -40.86
C ALA A 17 92.64 10.42 -41.97
N LEU A 18 92.59 10.95 -43.22
CA LEU A 18 93.67 11.35 -44.20
C LEU A 18 94.89 10.43 -44.54
N PRO A 19 95.60 10.58 -45.70
CA PRO A 19 95.26 11.04 -47.09
C PRO A 19 95.95 10.17 -48.22
N VAL A 20 96.37 10.75 -49.39
CA VAL A 20 97.17 10.20 -50.58
C VAL A 20 96.34 9.60 -51.76
N ALA A 21 96.61 9.75 -53.08
CA ALA A 21 97.41 10.71 -53.91
C ALA A 21 96.96 10.79 -55.42
N ALA A 22 97.81 10.52 -56.45
CA ALA A 22 97.66 10.98 -57.87
C ALA A 22 98.39 10.12 -58.97
N VAL A 23 98.47 10.63 -60.24
CA VAL A 23 99.31 10.23 -61.44
C VAL A 23 98.65 9.29 -62.50
N SER A 24 98.98 9.25 -63.82
CA SER A 24 98.99 10.28 -64.93
C SER A 24 99.19 9.67 -66.37
N THR A 25 98.93 10.48 -67.43
CA THR A 25 99.55 10.50 -68.81
C THR A 25 99.30 9.41 -69.89
N GLY A 26 99.53 9.80 -71.17
CA GLY A 26 99.39 9.02 -72.44
C GLY A 26 100.67 8.25 -72.89
N PRO A 27 101.08 8.19 -74.19
CA PRO A 27 100.91 9.12 -75.32
C PRO A 27 100.11 8.50 -76.52
N SER A 28 100.32 8.63 -77.85
CA SER A 28 101.33 9.22 -78.79
C SER A 28 100.78 9.36 -80.25
N LEU A 29 101.55 10.00 -81.16
CA LEU A 29 101.37 10.08 -82.63
C LEU A 29 102.59 9.48 -83.37
N GLU A 30 102.55 9.32 -84.71
CA GLU A 30 103.60 9.87 -85.60
C GLU A 30 103.18 9.97 -87.09
N LEU A 31 103.81 10.91 -87.81
CA LEU A 31 103.69 11.18 -89.27
C LEU A 31 105.09 11.45 -89.83
N CYS A 32 105.28 11.36 -91.16
CA CYS A 32 106.55 11.66 -91.83
C CYS A 32 106.35 12.45 -93.14
N THR A 33 107.43 13.09 -93.61
CA THR A 33 107.39 14.34 -94.41
C THR A 33 107.93 14.24 -95.84
N PHE A 34 107.63 15.26 -96.65
CA PHE A 34 108.23 15.56 -97.97
C PHE A 34 109.77 15.73 -97.94
N PRO A 35 110.41 15.65 -99.12
CA PRO A 35 111.31 16.74 -99.55
C PRO A 35 111.05 17.24 -101.00
N SER A 36 111.96 18.05 -101.56
CA SER A 36 111.61 19.20 -102.41
C SER A 36 112.27 19.27 -103.81
N THR A 37 111.74 20.20 -104.63
CA THR A 37 112.41 21.04 -105.67
C THR A 37 112.96 20.43 -106.97
N LEU A 38 112.50 21.00 -108.09
CA LEU A 38 113.20 21.30 -109.37
C LEU A 38 112.24 22.21 -110.20
N GLY A 39 112.64 23.23 -110.96
CA GLY A 39 113.95 23.85 -111.21
C GLY A 39 113.84 24.70 -112.49
N SER A 40 114.03 26.03 -112.43
CA SER A 40 113.76 26.95 -113.55
C SER A 40 114.99 27.79 -113.91
N SER A 41 115.68 27.42 -115.00
CA SER A 41 116.90 28.12 -115.50
C SER A 41 117.35 27.64 -116.89
N VAL A 42 116.43 27.31 -117.80
CA VAL A 42 116.78 26.77 -119.16
C VAL A 42 115.83 27.27 -120.24
N ALA A 43 114.51 27.27 -119.98
CA ALA A 43 113.51 27.74 -120.94
C ALA A 43 113.52 29.28 -121.13
N THR A 44 113.95 30.02 -120.10
CA THR A 44 114.16 31.47 -120.11
C THR A 44 115.26 31.88 -121.09
N ASP A 45 116.42 31.26 -120.94
CA ASP A 45 117.67 31.59 -121.63
C ASP A 45 117.55 31.31 -123.14
N ALA A 46 116.81 30.24 -123.50
CA ALA A 46 116.48 29.92 -124.89
C ALA A 46 115.54 30.95 -125.55
N LEU A 47 114.64 31.58 -124.78
CA LEU A 47 113.76 32.65 -125.28
C LEU A 47 114.49 33.99 -125.40
N GLU A 48 115.41 34.31 -124.48
CA GLU A 48 116.23 35.53 -124.60
C GLU A 48 117.18 35.47 -125.79
N GLN A 49 117.83 34.33 -126.08
CA GLN A 49 118.68 34.22 -127.27
C GLN A 49 117.91 34.37 -128.59
N LEU A 50 116.67 33.88 -128.68
CA LEU A 50 115.81 34.09 -129.85
C LEU A 50 115.43 35.57 -130.01
N LEU A 51 115.18 36.30 -128.92
CA LEU A 51 114.93 37.74 -128.93
C LEU A 51 116.16 38.57 -129.35
N VAL A 52 117.37 38.16 -128.97
CA VAL A 52 118.63 38.80 -129.42
C VAL A 52 118.83 38.62 -130.93
N VAL A 53 118.47 37.46 -131.50
CA VAL A 53 118.48 37.26 -132.96
C VAL A 53 117.44 38.15 -133.65
N GLU A 54 116.24 38.31 -133.09
CA GLU A 54 115.20 39.20 -133.65
C GLU A 54 115.67 40.67 -133.71
N GLN A 55 116.32 41.16 -132.65
CA GLN A 55 116.88 42.52 -132.63
C GLN A 55 118.03 42.72 -133.63
N SER A 56 118.80 41.67 -133.94
CA SER A 56 119.93 41.75 -134.89
C SER A 56 119.51 42.00 -136.35
N LEU A 57 118.23 41.84 -136.69
CA LEU A 57 117.68 41.94 -138.05
C LEU A 57 117.01 43.29 -138.38
N GLN A 58 117.18 44.33 -137.54
CA GLN A 58 116.58 45.66 -137.75
C GLN A 58 117.56 46.79 -138.13
N SER A 59 118.86 46.52 -138.28
CA SER A 59 119.85 47.49 -138.78
C SER A 59 120.19 47.29 -140.26
N ASP A 60 120.63 48.36 -140.93
CA ASP A 60 120.70 48.46 -142.39
C ASP A 60 121.60 47.44 -143.13
N TYR A 61 121.29 47.24 -144.42
CA TYR A 61 122.03 46.46 -145.42
C TYR A 61 122.11 44.93 -145.19
N PHE A 62 121.05 44.18 -145.53
CA PHE A 62 121.08 43.03 -146.47
C PHE A 62 119.64 42.53 -146.79
N LYS A 63 119.48 41.68 -147.83
CA LYS A 63 118.20 41.04 -148.22
C LYS A 63 118.31 39.52 -148.22
N CYS A 64 117.54 38.83 -147.36
CA CYS A 64 117.18 37.39 -147.37
C CYS A 64 116.33 37.10 -146.11
N ASN A 65 115.51 36.04 -145.98
CA ASN A 65 114.71 35.26 -146.94
C ASN A 65 113.57 34.63 -146.10
N GLU A 66 112.30 34.61 -146.56
CA GLU A 66 111.14 34.36 -145.66
C GLU A 66 111.09 32.96 -145.00
N GLU A 67 111.75 31.93 -145.55
CA GLU A 67 111.77 30.58 -144.96
C GLU A 67 112.37 30.56 -143.54
N ALA A 68 113.43 31.34 -143.28
CA ALA A 68 114.08 31.40 -141.97
C ALA A 68 113.15 31.96 -140.87
N LYS A 69 112.25 32.86 -141.25
CA LYS A 69 111.31 33.54 -140.34
C LYS A 69 110.18 32.61 -139.89
N ASN A 70 109.75 31.70 -140.76
CA ASN A 70 108.75 30.69 -140.41
C ASN A 70 109.34 29.61 -139.49
N PHE A 71 110.55 29.12 -139.77
CA PHE A 71 111.23 28.14 -138.90
C PHE A 71 111.41 28.65 -137.45
N LEU A 72 111.84 29.90 -137.25
CA LEU A 72 111.98 30.49 -135.92
C LEU A 72 110.63 30.60 -135.17
N LYS A 73 109.54 30.83 -135.91
CA LYS A 73 108.18 30.99 -135.37
C LYS A 73 107.59 29.67 -134.89
N ASP A 74 107.80 28.58 -135.64
CA ASP A 74 107.31 27.25 -135.27
C ASP A 74 108.03 26.69 -134.03
N VAL A 75 109.34 26.96 -133.88
CA VAL A 75 110.11 26.61 -132.67
C VAL A 75 109.55 27.32 -131.43
N ALA A 76 109.25 28.63 -131.53
CA ALA A 76 108.68 29.38 -130.42
C ALA A 76 107.29 28.87 -129.98
N ILE A 77 106.46 28.41 -130.92
CA ILE A 77 105.15 27.81 -130.64
C ILE A 77 105.30 26.47 -129.91
N ALA A 78 106.25 25.63 -130.33
CA ALA A 78 106.50 24.33 -129.71
C ALA A 78 106.95 24.46 -128.24
N VAL A 79 107.87 25.38 -127.94
CA VAL A 79 108.34 25.64 -126.56
C VAL A 79 107.20 26.14 -125.67
N LYS A 80 106.37 27.07 -126.16
CA LYS A 80 105.26 27.64 -125.38
C LYS A 80 104.23 26.59 -124.95
N LYS A 81 103.90 25.65 -125.85
CA LYS A 81 102.96 24.55 -125.58
C LYS A 81 103.47 23.56 -124.52
N LEU A 82 104.79 23.45 -124.36
CA LEU A 82 105.42 22.54 -123.39
C LEU A 82 105.29 23.08 -121.95
N GLU A 83 105.50 24.39 -121.76
CA GLU A 83 105.36 25.03 -120.44
C GLU A 83 103.89 25.11 -119.97
N GLU A 84 102.94 25.28 -120.90
CA GLU A 84 101.50 25.22 -120.60
C GLU A 84 101.09 23.85 -120.00
N MET A 85 101.58 22.73 -120.56
CA MET A 85 101.33 21.41 -119.97
C MET A 85 102.00 21.26 -118.59
N ARG A 86 103.24 21.74 -118.44
CA ARG A 86 103.97 21.68 -117.15
C ARG A 86 103.19 22.39 -116.04
N LYS A 87 102.66 23.59 -116.32
CA LYS A 87 101.84 24.34 -115.36
C LYS A 87 100.57 23.58 -114.97
N SER A 88 99.79 23.13 -115.96
CA SER A 88 98.51 22.44 -115.71
C SER A 88 98.63 21.17 -114.84
N THR A 89 99.82 20.55 -114.80
CA THR A 89 100.09 19.35 -114.00
C THR A 89 100.38 19.69 -112.53
N ILE A 90 100.95 20.87 -112.26
CA ILE A 90 101.25 21.35 -110.89
C ILE A 90 99.97 21.78 -110.20
N ASP A 91 99.16 22.61 -110.88
CA ASP A 91 97.89 23.15 -110.35
C ASP A 91 96.93 22.02 -109.88
N LEU A 92 96.97 20.86 -110.54
CA LEU A 92 96.11 19.70 -110.25
C LEU A 92 96.56 18.90 -109.01
N LEU A 93 97.88 18.79 -108.79
CA LEU A 93 98.45 18.10 -107.61
C LEU A 93 98.26 18.92 -106.32
N GLU A 94 98.26 20.26 -106.41
CA GLU A 94 98.03 21.13 -105.26
C GLU A 94 96.59 21.00 -104.73
N ILE A 95 95.61 20.84 -105.61
CA ILE A 95 94.19 20.65 -105.25
C ILE A 95 93.97 19.35 -104.45
N GLU A 96 94.49 18.20 -104.91
CA GLU A 96 94.34 16.94 -104.16
C GLU A 96 95.02 16.99 -102.78
N SER A 97 96.16 17.69 -102.67
CA SER A 97 96.85 17.88 -101.39
C SER A 97 96.04 18.72 -100.40
N MET A 98 95.34 19.77 -100.88
CA MET A 98 94.41 20.55 -100.06
C MET A 98 93.17 19.74 -99.62
N GLU A 99 92.56 18.95 -100.51
CA GLU A 99 91.38 18.13 -100.18
C GLU A 99 91.72 17.05 -99.15
N LEU A 100 92.86 16.36 -99.30
CA LEU A 100 93.34 15.37 -98.33
C LEU A 100 93.61 15.99 -96.96
N SER A 101 94.23 17.18 -96.93
CA SER A 101 94.48 17.94 -95.69
C SER A 101 93.19 18.34 -94.98
N ARG A 102 92.14 18.73 -95.73
CA ARG A 102 90.81 19.05 -95.16
C ARG A 102 90.14 17.81 -94.54
N LEU A 103 90.31 16.63 -95.15
CA LEU A 103 89.77 15.36 -94.65
C LEU A 103 90.43 14.92 -93.34
N TYR A 104 91.76 15.05 -93.21
CA TYR A 104 92.47 14.78 -91.95
C TYR A 104 92.00 15.72 -90.82
N PHE A 105 91.90 17.02 -91.08
CA PHE A 105 91.43 17.99 -90.07
C PHE A 105 90.03 17.66 -89.53
N VAL A 106 89.10 17.21 -90.39
CA VAL A 106 87.75 16.81 -89.96
C VAL A 106 87.78 15.53 -89.12
N LEU A 107 88.58 14.54 -89.50
CA LEU A 107 88.74 13.28 -88.75
C LEU A 107 89.39 13.50 -87.36
N GLU A 108 90.31 14.45 -87.25
CA GLU A 108 90.99 14.80 -85.99
C GLU A 108 90.09 15.63 -85.04
N THR A 109 89.22 16.49 -85.58
CA THR A 109 88.40 17.40 -84.77
C THR A 109 87.01 16.86 -84.39
N LEU A 110 86.44 15.90 -85.13
CA LEU A 110 85.10 15.37 -84.82
C LEU A 110 84.99 14.64 -83.46
N PRO A 111 85.98 13.84 -83.00
CA PRO A 111 85.92 13.20 -81.68
C PRO A 111 85.97 14.21 -80.52
N THR A 112 86.65 15.34 -80.71
CA THR A 112 86.83 16.38 -79.67
C THR A 112 85.65 17.35 -79.59
N SER A 113 84.86 17.54 -80.66
CA SER A 113 83.59 18.27 -80.57
C SER A 113 82.50 17.46 -79.85
N VAL A 114 82.31 16.19 -80.24
CA VAL A 114 81.25 15.32 -79.69
C VAL A 114 81.49 15.01 -78.20
N SER A 115 82.74 14.77 -77.79
CA SER A 115 83.06 14.54 -76.38
C SER A 115 82.79 15.78 -75.52
N ARG A 116 83.14 16.99 -76.00
CA ARG A 116 82.84 18.26 -75.32
C ARG A 116 81.34 18.50 -75.14
N GLU A 117 80.54 18.26 -76.19
CA GLU A 117 79.07 18.42 -76.14
C GLU A 117 78.42 17.41 -75.17
N LEU A 118 78.92 16.17 -75.13
CA LEU A 118 78.47 15.16 -74.18
C LEU A 118 78.85 15.52 -72.73
N GLU A 119 80.07 16.01 -72.50
CA GLU A 119 80.51 16.51 -71.20
C GLU A 119 79.68 17.70 -70.72
N GLU A 120 79.31 18.62 -71.61
CA GLU A 120 78.47 19.78 -71.29
C GLU A 120 77.05 19.33 -70.93
N CYS A 121 76.44 18.44 -71.70
CA CYS A 121 75.15 17.82 -71.36
C CYS A 121 75.18 17.09 -69.99
N VAL A 122 76.24 16.32 -69.70
CA VAL A 122 76.40 15.61 -68.42
C VAL A 122 76.63 16.58 -67.26
N ARG A 123 77.35 17.68 -67.48
CA ARG A 123 77.61 18.74 -66.51
C ARG A 123 76.33 19.49 -66.17
N ASP A 124 75.50 19.79 -67.16
CA ASP A 124 74.20 20.43 -66.98
C ASP A 124 73.18 19.52 -66.30
N ALA A 125 73.12 18.24 -66.68
CA ALA A 125 72.28 17.25 -65.98
C ALA A 125 72.70 17.08 -64.51
N ARG A 126 74.01 17.09 -64.21
CA ARG A 126 74.53 17.09 -62.83
C ARG A 126 74.18 18.39 -62.09
N ARG A 127 74.24 19.54 -62.75
CA ARG A 127 73.85 20.84 -62.17
C ARG A 127 72.36 20.88 -61.82
N VAL A 128 71.48 20.41 -62.72
CA VAL A 128 70.03 20.30 -62.47
C VAL A 128 69.75 19.36 -61.30
N ASN A 129 70.31 18.15 -61.30
CA ASN A 129 70.14 17.18 -60.22
C ASN A 129 70.65 17.72 -58.87
N LEU A 130 71.77 18.44 -58.83
CA LEU A 130 72.25 19.11 -57.61
C LEU A 130 71.26 20.18 -57.10
N VAL A 131 70.65 20.96 -58.00
CA VAL A 131 69.61 21.94 -57.62
C VAL A 131 68.37 21.22 -57.11
N GLU A 132 67.85 20.21 -57.82
CA GLU A 132 66.69 19.42 -57.41
C GLU A 132 66.90 18.72 -56.06
N MET A 133 68.07 18.11 -55.85
CA MET A 133 68.45 17.50 -54.57
C MET A 133 68.56 18.53 -53.46
N SER A 134 69.08 19.74 -53.73
CA SER A 134 69.11 20.82 -52.75
C SER A 134 67.70 21.33 -52.40
N GLU A 135 66.81 21.45 -53.39
CA GLU A 135 65.40 21.78 -53.17
C GLU A 135 64.70 20.71 -52.33
N LEU A 136 64.89 19.43 -52.64
CA LEU A 136 64.35 18.32 -51.87
C LEU A 136 64.87 18.34 -50.43
N HIS A 137 66.17 18.62 -50.21
CA HIS A 137 66.70 18.81 -48.86
C HIS A 137 66.02 19.98 -48.14
N THR A 138 65.85 21.15 -48.77
CA THR A 138 65.14 22.28 -48.11
C THR A 138 63.65 22.02 -47.86
N LYS A 139 63.00 21.18 -48.68
CA LYS A 139 61.61 20.73 -48.46
C LYS A 139 61.55 19.74 -47.30
N ILE A 140 62.49 18.79 -47.22
CA ILE A 140 62.61 17.82 -46.13
C ILE A 140 62.94 18.49 -44.80
N THR A 141 63.85 19.47 -44.75
CA THR A 141 64.15 20.19 -43.50
C THR A 141 62.94 20.97 -43.01
N ARG A 142 62.25 21.74 -43.87
CA ARG A 142 61.01 22.45 -43.49
C ARG A 142 59.94 21.51 -42.94
N ILE A 143 59.76 20.33 -43.55
CA ILE A 143 58.81 19.31 -43.07
C ILE A 143 59.26 18.74 -41.72
N ASN A 144 60.56 18.51 -41.51
CA ASN A 144 61.08 18.06 -40.22
C ASN A 144 60.93 19.13 -39.12
N ASP A 145 61.18 20.40 -39.43
CA ASP A 145 60.98 21.54 -38.53
C ASP A 145 59.49 21.67 -38.13
N GLU A 146 58.57 21.51 -39.09
CA GLU A 146 57.13 21.48 -38.85
C GLU A 146 56.71 20.27 -38.01
N ILE A 147 57.25 19.07 -38.30
CA ILE A 147 57.04 17.86 -37.49
C ILE A 147 57.54 18.05 -36.05
N GLU A 148 58.69 18.70 -35.84
CA GLU A 148 59.16 19.05 -34.50
C GLU A 148 58.25 20.05 -33.80
N PHE A 149 57.83 21.11 -34.48
CA PHE A 149 56.89 22.09 -33.95
C PHE A 149 55.55 21.44 -33.56
N LEU A 150 55.01 20.55 -34.41
CA LEU A 150 53.80 19.80 -34.14
C LEU A 150 53.99 18.81 -32.97
N LYS A 151 55.12 18.11 -32.85
CA LYS A 151 55.45 17.28 -31.68
C LYS A 151 55.50 18.11 -30.38
N LYS A 152 56.17 19.27 -30.40
CA LYS A 152 56.24 20.22 -29.27
C LYS A 152 54.84 20.74 -28.89
N LYS A 153 54.00 21.05 -29.89
CA LYS A 153 52.60 21.46 -29.69
C LYS A 153 51.71 20.33 -29.15
N ILE A 154 51.89 19.09 -29.60
CA ILE A 154 51.18 17.92 -29.06
C ILE A 154 51.54 17.68 -27.59
N LEU A 155 52.83 17.77 -27.23
CA LEU A 155 53.27 17.67 -25.83
C LEU A 155 52.66 18.76 -24.95
N HIS A 156 52.65 20.02 -25.40
CA HIS A 156 52.00 21.12 -24.67
C HIS A 156 50.49 20.91 -24.51
N LEU A 157 49.79 20.47 -25.56
CA LEU A 157 48.37 20.13 -25.47
C LEU A 157 48.11 18.91 -24.57
N GLN A 158 49.04 17.97 -24.46
CA GLN A 158 48.97 16.88 -23.50
C GLN A 158 49.13 17.38 -22.06
N THR A 159 50.11 18.23 -21.77
CA THR A 159 50.29 18.80 -20.42
C THR A 159 49.11 19.67 -19.98
N ASP A 160 48.56 20.45 -20.91
CA ASP A 160 47.39 21.30 -20.64
C ASP A 160 46.14 20.45 -20.39
N ASN A 161 45.92 19.39 -21.17
CA ASN A 161 44.82 18.44 -20.95
C ASN A 161 44.95 17.69 -19.61
N THR A 162 46.16 17.29 -19.18
CA THR A 162 46.35 16.69 -17.86
C THR A 162 46.04 17.68 -16.74
N ALA A 163 46.54 18.92 -16.82
CA ALA A 163 46.29 19.95 -15.81
C ALA A 163 44.81 20.38 -15.77
N LEU A 164 44.10 20.37 -16.91
CA LEU A 164 42.66 20.59 -16.97
C LEU A 164 41.87 19.41 -16.38
N GLY A 165 42.31 18.17 -16.61
CA GLY A 165 41.72 16.97 -16.01
C GLY A 165 41.84 16.95 -14.49
N GLU A 166 43.04 17.25 -13.96
CA GLU A 166 43.28 17.40 -12.52
C GLU A 166 42.39 18.48 -11.90
N ARG A 167 42.37 19.68 -12.49
CA ARG A 167 41.48 20.77 -12.05
C ARG A 167 40.01 20.40 -12.12
N GLN A 168 39.58 19.64 -13.12
CA GLN A 168 38.20 19.15 -13.23
C GLN A 168 37.88 18.14 -12.13
N GLU A 169 38.80 17.26 -11.76
CA GLU A 169 38.63 16.31 -10.66
C GLU A 169 38.62 17.01 -9.29
N GLU A 170 39.51 17.99 -9.06
CA GLU A 170 39.49 18.84 -7.87
C GLU A 170 38.17 19.62 -7.74
N LEU A 171 37.72 20.24 -8.83
CA LEU A 171 36.46 20.97 -8.88
C LEU A 171 35.25 20.04 -8.65
N ALA A 172 35.27 18.82 -9.20
CA ALA A 172 34.26 17.80 -8.92
C ALA A 172 34.27 17.35 -7.45
N LYS A 173 35.45 17.14 -6.85
CA LYS A 173 35.61 16.86 -5.41
C LYS A 173 35.07 18.02 -4.55
N HIS A 174 35.31 19.26 -4.96
CA HIS A 174 34.83 20.46 -4.28
C HIS A 174 33.30 20.60 -4.37
N TYR A 175 32.72 20.47 -5.57
CA TYR A 175 31.27 20.44 -5.74
C TYR A 175 30.61 19.28 -4.99
N GLY A 176 31.22 18.10 -4.97
CA GLY A 176 30.77 16.95 -4.18
C GLY A 176 30.70 17.28 -2.68
N LYS A 177 31.74 17.92 -2.13
CA LYS A 177 31.74 18.41 -0.72
C LYS A 177 30.64 19.44 -0.47
N ILE A 178 30.44 20.40 -1.37
CA ILE A 178 29.36 21.40 -1.26
C ILE A 178 27.98 20.73 -1.30
N VAL A 179 27.73 19.83 -2.26
CA VAL A 179 26.44 19.14 -2.38
C VAL A 179 26.16 18.28 -1.14
N LEU A 180 27.18 17.61 -0.59
CA LEU A 180 27.05 16.87 0.67
C LEU A 180 26.74 17.80 1.86
N SER A 181 27.39 18.95 1.99
CA SER A 181 27.12 19.89 3.09
C SER A 181 25.75 20.57 2.97
N VAL A 182 25.31 20.91 1.75
CA VAL A 182 23.96 21.42 1.47
C VAL A 182 22.90 20.35 1.77
N ASN A 183 23.13 19.09 1.37
CA ASN A 183 22.21 17.99 1.69
C ASN A 183 22.15 17.71 3.20
N HIS A 184 23.27 17.86 3.93
CA HIS A 184 23.29 17.77 5.38
C HIS A 184 22.46 18.89 6.02
N ALA A 185 22.71 20.14 5.65
CA ALA A 185 21.97 21.30 6.15
C ALA A 185 20.47 21.24 5.79
N MET A 186 20.11 20.71 4.61
CA MET A 186 18.72 20.45 4.24
C MET A 186 18.09 19.35 5.10
N LYS A 187 18.82 18.27 5.42
CA LYS A 187 18.35 17.22 6.33
C LYS A 187 18.15 17.76 7.74
N GLU A 188 19.09 18.55 8.27
CA GLU A 188 18.99 19.20 9.57
C GLU A 188 17.82 20.20 9.63
N LYS A 189 17.63 20.99 8.57
CA LYS A 189 16.47 21.88 8.42
C LYS A 189 15.16 21.11 8.36
N ALA A 190 15.13 19.95 7.70
CA ALA A 190 13.95 19.09 7.69
C ALA A 190 13.65 18.50 9.07
N THR A 191 14.66 17.95 9.77
CA THR A 191 14.45 17.37 11.12
C THR A 191 14.09 18.41 12.16
N THR A 192 14.68 19.62 12.09
CA THR A 192 14.28 20.73 12.97
C THR A 192 12.89 21.26 12.64
N THR A 193 12.50 21.35 11.36
CA THR A 193 11.13 21.72 10.97
C THR A 193 10.10 20.68 11.44
N ILE A 194 10.42 19.39 11.36
CA ILE A 194 9.59 18.30 11.90
C ILE A 194 9.47 18.46 13.43
N TYR A 195 10.58 18.62 14.15
CA TYR A 195 10.56 18.82 15.61
C TYR A 195 9.78 20.07 16.05
N ILE A 196 9.90 21.17 15.31
CA ILE A 196 9.11 22.40 15.53
C ILE A 196 7.61 22.14 15.30
N ASN A 197 7.24 21.37 14.27
CA ASN A 197 5.84 21.01 14.03
C ASN A 197 5.30 20.03 15.08
N GLU A 198 6.10 19.06 15.54
CA GLU A 198 5.76 18.14 16.63
C GLU A 198 5.59 18.85 17.98
N THR A 199 6.48 19.80 18.30
CA THR A 199 6.36 20.61 19.53
C THR A 199 5.20 21.59 19.44
N TYR A 200 4.97 22.25 18.29
CA TYR A 200 3.81 23.10 18.06
C TYR A 200 2.48 22.33 18.17
N THR A 201 2.41 21.11 17.62
CA THR A 201 1.21 20.26 17.74
C THR A 201 0.98 19.76 19.16
N LYS A 202 2.03 19.38 19.91
CA LYS A 202 1.94 19.08 21.36
C LYS A 202 1.41 20.27 22.15
N ILE A 203 2.01 21.46 21.97
CA ILE A 203 1.55 22.71 22.61
C ILE A 203 0.09 23.03 22.25
N ASN A 204 -0.36 22.75 21.02
CA ASN A 204 -1.75 22.97 20.60
C ASN A 204 -2.73 21.93 21.17
N LEU A 205 -2.28 20.71 21.47
CA LEU A 205 -3.06 19.70 22.19
C LEU A 205 -3.16 20.06 23.67
N GLU A 206 -2.03 20.42 24.31
CA GLU A 206 -1.98 20.88 25.70
C GLU A 206 -2.83 22.14 25.93
N LYS A 207 -2.85 23.09 24.98
CA LYS A 207 -3.75 24.25 25.03
C LYS A 207 -5.22 23.87 25.01
N LYS A 208 -5.62 22.90 24.19
CA LYS A 208 -7.01 22.41 24.13
C LYS A 208 -7.38 21.66 25.42
N GLU A 209 -6.47 20.87 25.97
CA GLU A 209 -6.66 20.21 27.26
C GLU A 209 -6.83 21.23 28.39
N LEU A 210 -6.01 22.28 28.44
CA LEU A 210 -6.18 23.39 29.39
C LEU A 210 -7.47 24.19 29.17
N GLU A 211 -8.00 24.25 27.95
CA GLU A 211 -9.27 24.91 27.63
C GLU A 211 -10.47 24.05 28.07
N LEU A 212 -10.41 22.73 27.87
CA LEU A 212 -11.37 21.77 28.42
C LEU A 212 -11.37 21.76 29.95
N GLN A 213 -10.19 21.76 30.58
CA GLN A 213 -10.06 21.85 32.04
C GLN A 213 -10.62 23.15 32.59
N LYS A 214 -10.48 24.29 31.90
CA LYS A 214 -11.16 25.54 32.26
C LYS A 214 -12.69 25.41 32.18
N THR A 215 -13.24 24.78 31.14
CA THR A 215 -14.70 24.56 31.07
C THR A 215 -15.19 23.66 32.20
N TYR A 216 -14.47 22.60 32.55
CA TYR A 216 -14.83 21.75 33.70
C TYR A 216 -14.73 22.49 35.05
N ILE A 217 -13.74 23.36 35.23
CA ILE A 217 -13.65 24.21 36.43
C ILE A 217 -14.86 25.15 36.50
N GLN A 218 -15.25 25.79 35.39
CA GLN A 218 -16.43 26.66 35.34
C GLN A 218 -17.74 25.89 35.62
N GLU A 219 -17.94 24.70 35.04
CA GLU A 219 -19.10 23.84 35.33
C GLU A 219 -19.18 23.45 36.82
N ILE A 220 -18.03 23.17 37.45
CA ILE A 220 -17.93 22.86 38.88
C ILE A 220 -18.18 24.10 39.74
N GLU A 221 -17.65 25.27 39.39
CA GLU A 221 -17.91 26.54 40.09
C GLU A 221 -19.40 26.92 40.02
N GLU A 222 -20.04 26.79 38.84
CA GLU A 222 -21.49 26.99 38.68
C GLU A 222 -22.31 25.96 39.47
N GLN A 223 -21.89 24.70 39.56
CA GLN A 223 -22.56 23.68 40.37
C GLN A 223 -22.46 24.03 41.86
N ILE A 224 -21.27 24.40 42.34
CA ILE A 224 -21.04 24.82 43.73
C ILE A 224 -21.87 26.07 44.08
N GLU A 225 -21.96 27.05 43.18
CA GLU A 225 -22.75 28.26 43.45
C GLU A 225 -24.27 28.00 43.38
N ARG A 226 -24.74 27.10 42.50
CA ARG A 226 -26.12 26.61 42.52
C ARG A 226 -26.45 25.88 43.83
N GLU A 227 -25.54 25.04 44.33
CA GLU A 227 -25.69 24.36 45.63
C GLU A 227 -25.69 25.36 46.79
N ARG A 228 -24.77 26.34 46.81
CA ARG A 228 -24.75 27.43 47.81
C ARG A 228 -26.08 28.20 47.83
N ALA A 229 -26.61 28.56 46.67
CA ALA A 229 -27.89 29.23 46.54
C ALA A 229 -29.07 28.37 47.04
N GLU A 230 -29.04 27.05 46.85
CA GLU A 230 -30.00 26.13 47.46
C GLU A 230 -29.85 26.03 48.98
N TYR A 231 -28.63 25.92 49.50
CA TYR A 231 -28.37 25.88 50.94
C TYR A 231 -28.81 27.18 51.64
N LEU A 232 -28.62 28.34 51.00
CA LEU A 232 -29.15 29.62 51.47
C LEU A 232 -30.68 29.60 51.54
N LYS A 233 -31.37 29.22 50.45
CA LYS A 233 -32.84 29.11 50.44
C LYS A 233 -33.39 28.13 51.48
N LYS A 234 -32.68 27.02 51.74
CA LYS A 234 -33.03 26.04 52.79
C LYS A 234 -32.83 26.64 54.20
N LYS A 235 -31.74 27.38 54.42
CA LYS A 235 -31.43 28.10 55.67
C LYS A 235 -32.43 29.24 55.96
N GLU A 236 -32.85 29.98 54.93
CA GLU A 236 -33.86 31.04 55.05
C GLU A 236 -35.21 30.50 55.50
N LYS A 237 -35.68 29.39 54.91
CA LYS A 237 -36.92 28.70 55.33
C LYS A 237 -36.84 28.21 56.77
N LEU A 238 -35.74 27.54 57.14
CA LEU A 238 -35.51 27.11 58.53
C LEU A 238 -35.50 28.29 59.52
N ASN A 239 -34.92 29.44 59.14
CA ASN A 239 -34.98 30.65 59.97
C ASN A 239 -36.41 31.20 60.11
N GLN A 240 -37.22 31.15 59.04
CA GLN A 240 -38.64 31.55 59.09
C GLN A 240 -39.44 30.63 60.04
N GLU A 241 -39.30 29.31 59.88
CA GLU A 241 -39.92 28.30 60.76
C GLU A 241 -39.50 28.50 62.24
N ILE A 242 -38.21 28.71 62.50
CA ILE A 242 -37.68 29.00 63.85
C ILE A 242 -38.30 30.28 64.43
N GLU A 243 -38.49 31.33 63.63
CA GLU A 243 -39.08 32.58 64.08
C GLU A 243 -40.59 32.47 64.34
N GLU A 244 -41.30 31.62 63.60
CA GLU A 244 -42.69 31.25 63.87
C GLU A 244 -42.82 30.43 65.18
N TYR A 245 -41.93 29.44 65.39
CA TYR A 245 -41.88 28.70 66.65
C TYR A 245 -41.56 29.58 67.85
N LYS A 246 -40.66 30.58 67.73
CA LYS A 246 -40.42 31.56 68.81
C LYS A 246 -41.70 32.32 69.18
N LYS A 247 -42.43 32.84 68.19
CA LYS A 247 -43.70 33.56 68.40
C LYS A 247 -44.74 32.67 69.10
N LEU A 248 -44.84 31.40 68.71
CA LEU A 248 -45.72 30.41 69.36
C LEU A 248 -45.30 30.14 70.82
N CYS A 249 -44.00 30.00 71.09
CA CYS A 249 -43.47 29.85 72.45
C CYS A 249 -43.72 31.09 73.32
N GLU A 250 -43.63 32.31 72.76
CA GLU A 250 -43.99 33.53 73.48
C GLU A 250 -45.48 33.61 73.83
N LEU A 251 -46.36 33.24 72.89
CA LEU A 251 -47.80 33.15 73.14
C LEU A 251 -48.08 32.17 74.28
N LYS A 252 -47.47 30.98 74.26
CA LYS A 252 -47.62 29.98 75.34
C LYS A 252 -47.04 30.45 76.68
N ARG A 253 -45.96 31.24 76.69
CA ARG A 253 -45.45 31.91 77.91
C ARG A 253 -46.46 32.93 78.45
N LYS A 254 -47.08 33.75 77.58
CA LYS A 254 -48.11 34.74 77.94
C LYS A 254 -49.36 34.05 78.52
N GLU A 255 -49.85 32.98 77.90
CA GLU A 255 -50.95 32.12 78.43
C GLU A 255 -50.62 31.54 79.82
N THR A 256 -49.41 30.98 79.98
CA THR A 256 -48.99 30.34 81.24
C THR A 256 -48.87 31.35 82.37
N TYR A 257 -48.38 32.56 82.08
CA TYR A 257 -48.30 33.65 83.06
C TYR A 257 -49.68 34.16 83.49
N ALA A 258 -50.67 34.17 82.59
CA ALA A 258 -52.06 34.46 82.94
C ALA A 258 -52.62 33.41 83.91
N LYS A 259 -52.49 32.11 83.60
CA LYS A 259 -52.94 31.02 84.48
C LYS A 259 -52.23 31.01 85.84
N LYS A 260 -50.94 31.40 85.90
CA LYS A 260 -50.25 31.57 87.18
C LYS A 260 -50.90 32.66 88.04
N LYS A 261 -51.25 33.82 87.47
CA LYS A 261 -51.97 34.89 88.19
C LYS A 261 -53.35 34.46 88.70
N GLU A 262 -54.01 33.49 88.07
CA GLU A 262 -55.26 32.91 88.57
C GLU A 262 -55.01 31.96 89.74
N LEU A 263 -54.00 31.09 89.65
CA LEU A 263 -53.62 30.16 90.70
C LEU A 263 -53.13 30.89 91.98
N ASP A 264 -52.36 31.96 91.83
CA ASP A 264 -51.90 32.78 92.96
C ASP A 264 -53.07 33.46 93.69
N LYS A 265 -54.16 33.85 92.98
CA LYS A 265 -55.41 34.35 93.62
C LYS A 265 -56.10 33.26 94.44
N LEU A 266 -56.23 32.05 93.89
CA LEU A 266 -56.85 30.90 94.58
C LEU A 266 -56.06 30.50 95.84
N ARG A 267 -54.73 30.63 95.81
CA ARG A 267 -53.86 30.40 96.97
C ARG A 267 -54.07 31.44 98.08
N LEU A 268 -54.39 32.69 97.72
CA LEU A 268 -54.73 33.76 98.67
C LEU A 268 -56.10 33.56 99.33
N THR A 269 -57.07 32.96 98.64
CA THR A 269 -58.36 32.58 99.27
C THR A 269 -58.22 31.38 100.21
N MET A 270 -57.38 30.39 99.87
CA MET A 270 -57.13 29.21 100.69
C MET A 270 -56.44 29.55 102.03
N THR A 271 -55.52 30.53 102.02
CA THR A 271 -54.81 30.98 103.22
C THR A 271 -55.73 31.69 104.21
N LYS A 272 -56.57 32.61 103.73
CA LYS A 272 -57.60 33.28 104.55
C LYS A 272 -58.58 32.31 105.22
N MET A 273 -59.02 31.26 104.51
CA MET A 273 -59.84 30.21 105.11
C MET A 273 -59.11 29.50 106.27
N ARG A 274 -57.81 29.18 106.09
CA ARG A 274 -57.00 28.51 107.12
C ARG A 274 -56.83 29.36 108.38
N GLU A 275 -56.67 30.67 108.23
CA GLU A 275 -56.57 31.63 109.34
C GLU A 275 -57.83 31.62 110.23
N THR A 276 -59.03 31.61 109.63
CA THR A 276 -60.30 31.56 110.38
C THR A 276 -60.54 30.26 111.16
N VAL A 277 -59.95 29.14 110.70
CA VAL A 277 -59.98 27.86 111.42
C VAL A 277 -59.09 27.95 112.66
N THR A 278 -57.87 28.49 112.52
CA THR A 278 -56.94 28.62 113.65
C THR A 278 -57.42 29.57 114.74
N THR A 279 -58.07 30.69 114.41
CA THR A 279 -58.66 31.58 115.43
C THR A 279 -59.75 30.88 116.25
N SER A 280 -60.53 30.00 115.60
CA SER A 280 -61.59 29.24 116.27
C SER A 280 -61.04 28.18 117.24
N THR A 281 -59.79 27.74 117.06
CA THR A 281 -59.17 26.73 117.95
C THR A 281 -58.68 27.33 119.27
N VAL A 282 -58.28 28.61 119.28
CA VAL A 282 -57.74 29.29 120.48
C VAL A 282 -58.83 29.56 121.53
N VAL A 283 -60.06 29.86 121.11
CA VAL A 283 -61.20 30.07 122.03
C VAL A 283 -61.54 28.80 122.84
N LEU A 284 -61.16 27.62 122.34
CA LEU A 284 -61.32 26.34 123.05
C LEU A 284 -60.21 26.07 124.07
N SER A 285 -59.01 26.67 123.95
CA SER A 285 -57.96 26.51 124.96
C SER A 285 -58.25 27.30 126.24
N ASP A 286 -58.83 28.49 126.15
CA ASP A 286 -59.07 29.35 127.32
C ASP A 286 -60.07 28.72 128.31
N HIS A 287 -61.06 27.99 127.80
CA HIS A 287 -62.02 27.23 128.62
C HIS A 287 -61.38 26.11 129.46
N ASN A 288 -60.20 25.62 129.09
CA ASN A 288 -59.47 24.62 129.87
C ASN A 288 -58.67 25.22 131.04
N LEU A 289 -58.47 26.55 131.06
CA LEU A 289 -57.66 27.22 132.09
C LEU A 289 -58.38 27.32 133.44
N GLU A 290 -59.73 27.39 133.43
CA GLU A 290 -60.56 27.39 134.64
C GLU A 290 -60.44 26.07 135.42
N LEU A 291 -60.40 24.93 134.72
CA LEU A 291 -60.28 23.60 135.33
C LEU A 291 -59.00 23.42 136.15
N ALA A 292 -57.90 24.05 135.74
CA ALA A 292 -56.61 23.96 136.43
C ALA A 292 -56.65 24.58 137.85
N ARG A 293 -57.51 25.58 138.09
CA ARG A 293 -57.62 26.27 139.39
C ARG A 293 -58.14 25.38 140.52
N LEU A 294 -58.82 24.27 140.20
CA LEU A 294 -59.34 23.32 141.18
C LEU A 294 -58.31 22.24 141.58
N GLN A 295 -57.14 22.18 140.94
CA GLN A 295 -56.11 21.15 141.18
C GLN A 295 -55.06 21.56 142.22
N GLU A 296 -55.12 22.79 142.75
CA GLU A 296 -54.16 23.35 143.72
C GLU A 296 -54.03 22.50 145.00
N SER A 297 -55.09 21.77 145.39
CA SER A 297 -55.15 20.89 146.57
C SER A 297 -54.44 19.54 146.41
N ILE A 298 -54.00 19.17 145.19
CA ILE A 298 -53.30 17.90 144.93
C ILE A 298 -51.81 18.00 145.28
N ARG A 299 -51.26 19.23 145.38
CA ARG A 299 -49.82 19.52 145.44
C ARG A 299 -49.08 18.97 146.67
N GLU A 300 -49.77 18.65 147.76
CA GLU A 300 -49.13 18.05 148.95
C GLU A 300 -48.59 16.64 148.68
N TRP A 301 -49.18 15.89 147.75
CA TRP A 301 -48.67 14.57 147.33
C TRP A 301 -47.52 14.67 146.31
N GLU A 302 -47.43 15.76 145.56
CA GLU A 302 -46.37 15.97 144.56
C GLU A 302 -44.98 16.08 145.21
N HIS A 303 -44.88 16.57 146.45
CA HIS A 303 -43.60 16.78 147.12
C HIS A 303 -42.82 15.47 147.37
N LYS A 304 -43.50 14.32 147.50
CA LYS A 304 -42.86 12.99 147.56
C LYS A 304 -42.51 12.41 146.19
N ILE A 305 -43.11 12.93 145.12
CA ILE A 305 -42.82 12.53 143.73
C ILE A 305 -41.63 13.31 143.17
N GLU A 306 -41.42 14.56 143.59
CA GLU A 306 -40.34 15.44 143.08
C GLU A 306 -38.92 14.86 143.28
N ASP A 307 -38.68 14.05 144.30
CA ASP A 307 -37.38 13.36 144.48
C ASP A 307 -37.17 12.17 143.53
N MET A 308 -38.23 11.41 143.19
CA MET A 308 -38.17 10.43 142.08
C MET A 308 -38.01 11.12 140.71
N LYS A 309 -38.61 12.31 140.54
CA LYS A 309 -38.54 13.12 139.32
C LYS A 309 -37.10 13.52 138.96
N LYS A 310 -36.21 13.65 139.94
CA LYS A 310 -34.78 14.00 139.74
C LYS A 310 -33.99 12.88 139.06
N SER A 311 -34.27 11.61 139.37
CA SER A 311 -33.65 10.48 138.67
C SER A 311 -34.28 10.24 137.29
N CYS A 312 -35.59 10.52 137.13
CA CYS A 312 -36.24 10.51 135.82
C CYS A 312 -35.63 11.52 134.84
N LYS A 313 -35.37 12.77 135.26
CA LYS A 313 -34.75 13.80 134.39
C LYS A 313 -33.41 13.36 133.77
N ILE A 314 -32.55 12.70 134.55
CA ILE A 314 -31.25 12.19 134.07
C ILE A 314 -31.41 11.06 133.03
N LEU A 315 -32.54 10.34 133.05
CA LEU A 315 -32.93 9.38 132.02
C LEU A 315 -33.56 10.06 130.80
N GLU A 316 -34.42 11.07 131.01
CA GLU A 316 -35.02 11.87 129.94
C GLU A 316 -33.96 12.61 129.10
N ASP A 317 -32.98 13.28 129.73
CA ASP A 317 -31.89 13.97 129.04
C ASP A 317 -31.06 13.03 128.16
N LYS A 318 -30.78 11.82 128.65
CA LYS A 318 -30.10 10.77 127.87
C LYS A 318 -30.97 10.28 126.72
N MET A 319 -32.28 10.10 126.94
CA MET A 319 -33.21 9.72 125.89
C MET A 319 -33.37 10.81 124.82
N LEU A 320 -33.33 12.09 125.20
CA LEU A 320 -33.29 13.26 124.32
C LEU A 320 -31.99 13.32 123.50
N PHE A 321 -30.83 13.04 124.12
CA PHE A 321 -29.56 12.92 123.42
C PHE A 321 -29.59 11.82 122.35
N PHE A 322 -30.05 10.61 122.70
CA PHE A 322 -30.18 9.52 121.73
C PHE A 322 -31.21 9.82 120.64
N LYS A 323 -32.33 10.48 120.98
CA LYS A 323 -33.34 10.92 120.01
C LYS A 323 -32.75 11.93 119.02
N ASN A 324 -32.08 12.98 119.49
CA ASN A 324 -31.47 14.02 118.66
C ASN A 324 -30.33 13.48 117.77
N ASN A 325 -29.54 12.52 118.26
CA ASN A 325 -28.51 11.88 117.43
C ASN A 325 -29.12 10.93 116.39
N ARG A 326 -30.19 10.21 116.73
CA ARG A 326 -30.95 9.42 115.76
C ARG A 326 -31.57 10.31 114.68
N GLU A 327 -32.21 11.41 115.06
CA GLU A 327 -32.87 12.35 114.14
C GLU A 327 -31.86 12.93 113.14
N LYS A 328 -30.65 13.31 113.59
CA LYS A 328 -29.55 13.72 112.70
C LYS A 328 -29.06 12.62 111.76
N LEU A 329 -29.02 11.36 112.21
CA LEU A 329 -28.66 10.19 111.39
C LEU A 329 -29.73 9.86 110.34
N ASP A 330 -31.00 9.91 110.74
CA ASP A 330 -32.15 9.76 109.86
C ASP A 330 -32.19 10.92 108.83
N ASP A 331 -31.84 12.16 109.22
CA ASP A 331 -31.70 13.31 108.30
C ASP A 331 -30.55 13.13 107.29
N SER A 332 -29.35 12.75 107.72
CA SER A 332 -28.23 12.49 106.79
C SER A 332 -28.53 11.34 105.83
N SER A 333 -29.14 10.26 106.33
CA SER A 333 -29.59 9.12 105.54
C SER A 333 -30.66 9.52 104.51
N ASN A 334 -31.63 10.35 104.90
CA ASN A 334 -32.63 10.89 103.98
C ASN A 334 -32.04 11.87 102.95
N PHE A 335 -31.04 12.66 103.32
CA PHE A 335 -30.32 13.54 102.37
C PHE A 335 -29.60 12.71 101.29
N GLU A 336 -28.74 11.77 101.69
CA GLU A 336 -28.01 10.88 100.76
C GLU A 336 -28.97 10.09 99.86
N LYS A 337 -30.04 9.53 100.44
CA LYS A 337 -31.11 8.84 99.71
C LYS A 337 -31.81 9.76 98.71
N SER A 338 -32.04 11.03 99.05
CA SER A 338 -32.64 12.00 98.14
C SER A 338 -31.70 12.37 96.98
N GLU A 339 -30.40 12.47 97.23
CA GLU A 339 -29.37 12.75 96.22
C GLU A 339 -29.19 11.57 95.26
N LEU A 340 -29.17 10.34 95.80
CA LEU A 340 -29.15 9.10 95.00
C LEU A 340 -30.43 8.98 94.14
N LEU A 341 -31.61 9.28 94.68
CA LEU A 341 -32.85 9.32 93.91
C LEU A 341 -32.84 10.40 92.81
N LEU A 342 -32.19 11.54 93.04
CA LEU A 342 -31.99 12.58 92.02
C LEU A 342 -31.04 12.11 90.91
N LYS A 343 -29.90 11.50 91.28
CA LYS A 343 -28.93 10.91 90.34
C LYS A 343 -29.55 9.78 89.50
N ILE A 344 -30.37 8.92 90.11
CA ILE A 344 -31.14 7.87 89.41
C ILE A 344 -32.09 8.50 88.39
N LYS A 345 -32.89 9.51 88.78
CA LYS A 345 -33.79 10.22 87.86
C LYS A 345 -33.04 10.80 86.66
N GLN A 346 -31.96 11.55 86.91
CA GLN A 346 -31.12 12.14 85.85
C GLN A 346 -30.55 11.08 84.90
N MET A 347 -30.14 9.91 85.40
CA MET A 347 -29.68 8.82 84.53
C MET A 347 -30.83 8.15 83.76
N THR A 348 -32.02 7.99 84.36
CA THR A 348 -33.19 7.47 83.61
C THR A 348 -33.64 8.42 82.50
N GLU A 349 -33.56 9.74 82.69
CA GLU A 349 -33.85 10.75 81.66
C GLU A 349 -32.81 10.70 80.53
N LYS A 350 -31.51 10.69 80.87
CA LYS A 350 -30.43 10.52 79.87
C LYS A 350 -30.59 9.23 79.06
N LEU A 351 -30.86 8.11 79.73
CA LEU A 351 -31.02 6.80 79.11
C LEU A 351 -32.29 6.74 78.22
N HIS A 352 -33.37 7.44 78.61
CA HIS A 352 -34.54 7.62 77.76
C HIS A 352 -34.22 8.44 76.51
N ASN A 353 -33.52 9.58 76.64
CA ASN A 353 -33.13 10.42 75.52
C ASN A 353 -32.24 9.66 74.52
N CYS A 354 -31.21 8.96 75.00
CA CYS A 354 -30.36 8.12 74.13
C CYS A 354 -31.14 6.99 73.43
N ARG A 355 -32.20 6.44 74.04
CA ARG A 355 -33.10 5.47 73.38
C ARG A 355 -33.92 6.12 72.26
N LEU A 356 -34.42 7.34 72.45
CA LEU A 356 -35.12 8.10 71.41
C LEU A 356 -34.19 8.46 70.24
N GLU A 357 -32.97 8.93 70.53
CA GLU A 357 -31.95 9.22 69.52
C GLU A 357 -31.55 7.97 68.73
N ASN A 358 -31.29 6.85 69.41
CA ASN A 358 -30.95 5.57 68.76
C ASN A 358 -32.10 5.09 67.86
N LYS A 359 -33.37 5.24 68.29
CA LYS A 359 -34.54 4.96 67.45
C LYS A 359 -34.58 5.85 66.19
N ALA A 360 -34.43 7.17 66.36
CA ALA A 360 -34.42 8.11 65.22
C ALA A 360 -33.25 7.86 64.25
N LEU A 361 -32.09 7.42 64.75
CA LEU A 361 -30.95 7.03 63.92
C LEU A 361 -31.21 5.71 63.16
N ARG A 362 -31.87 4.72 63.76
CA ARG A 362 -32.32 3.50 63.07
C ARG A 362 -33.34 3.81 61.97
N GLU A 363 -34.30 4.68 62.24
CA GLU A 363 -35.29 5.12 61.26
C GLU A 363 -34.63 5.83 60.07
N LYS A 364 -33.66 6.72 60.31
CA LYS A 364 -32.81 7.33 59.26
C LYS A 364 -31.98 6.30 58.49
N LEU A 365 -31.39 5.31 59.17
CA LEU A 365 -30.63 4.24 58.52
C LEU A 365 -31.52 3.40 57.59
N HIS A 366 -32.76 3.11 58.00
CA HIS A 366 -33.73 2.41 57.17
C HIS A 366 -34.19 3.24 55.95
N THR A 367 -34.39 4.57 56.08
CA THR A 367 -34.73 5.40 54.92
C THR A 367 -33.58 5.52 53.93
N VAL A 368 -32.34 5.72 54.41
CA VAL A 368 -31.14 5.75 53.56
C VAL A 368 -30.89 4.40 52.88
N SER A 369 -31.02 3.28 53.61
CA SER A 369 -30.90 1.93 53.03
C SER A 369 -31.97 1.65 51.95
N ARG A 370 -33.19 2.18 52.13
CA ARG A 370 -34.25 2.11 51.13
C ARG A 370 -33.94 2.98 49.90
N GLN A 371 -33.42 4.19 50.10
CA GLN A 371 -33.01 5.09 49.00
C GLN A 371 -31.87 4.48 48.18
N TYR A 372 -30.82 3.96 48.83
CA TYR A 372 -29.72 3.26 48.18
C TYR A 372 -30.20 2.09 47.32
N LYS A 373 -31.14 1.27 47.84
CA LYS A 373 -31.76 0.18 47.06
C LYS A 373 -32.61 0.67 45.89
N ILE A 374 -33.17 1.87 45.92
CA ILE A 374 -33.90 2.44 44.78
C ILE A 374 -32.90 2.88 43.69
N VAL A 375 -31.87 3.64 44.07
CA VAL A 375 -30.83 4.13 43.16
C VAL A 375 -30.13 2.97 42.44
N LEU A 376 -29.71 1.93 43.17
CA LEU A 376 -29.04 0.76 42.58
C LEU A 376 -29.95 0.02 41.57
N ASN A 377 -31.26 -0.08 41.84
CA ASN A 377 -32.24 -0.62 40.89
C ASN A 377 -32.53 0.31 39.69
N GLU A 378 -32.13 1.57 39.73
CA GLU A 378 -32.22 2.52 38.61
C GLU A 378 -30.94 2.52 37.80
N GLU A 379 -29.78 2.44 38.44
CA GLU A 379 -28.47 2.21 37.82
C GLU A 379 -28.45 0.92 37.01
N ASP A 380 -28.94 -0.20 37.54
CA ASP A 380 -29.05 -1.48 36.80
C ASP A 380 -29.91 -1.36 35.54
N LYS A 381 -31.03 -0.62 35.60
CA LYS A 381 -31.91 -0.38 34.44
C LYS A 381 -31.21 0.47 33.39
N VAL A 382 -30.54 1.55 33.81
CA VAL A 382 -29.78 2.44 32.92
C VAL A 382 -28.59 1.69 32.30
N PHE A 383 -27.89 0.85 33.06
CA PHE A 383 -26.80 0.00 32.57
C PHE A 383 -27.30 -0.99 31.51
N MET A 384 -28.43 -1.67 31.75
CA MET A 384 -29.02 -2.59 30.78
C MET A 384 -29.53 -1.87 29.51
N GLN A 385 -30.07 -0.66 29.63
CA GLN A 385 -30.41 0.18 28.47
C GLN A 385 -29.15 0.59 27.69
N LYS A 386 -28.10 1.07 28.38
CA LYS A 386 -26.80 1.44 27.78
C LYS A 386 -26.16 0.26 27.06
N ARG A 387 -26.21 -0.95 27.63
CA ARG A 387 -25.73 -2.19 27.01
C ARG A 387 -26.54 -2.55 25.76
N LYS A 388 -27.86 -2.38 25.78
CA LYS A 388 -28.73 -2.57 24.59
C LYS A 388 -28.37 -1.59 23.47
N ILE A 389 -28.28 -0.30 23.78
CA ILE A 389 -27.90 0.76 22.83
C ILE A 389 -26.51 0.49 22.23
N TYR A 390 -25.53 0.12 23.07
CA TYR A 390 -24.19 -0.25 22.62
C TYR A 390 -24.20 -1.44 21.65
N SER A 391 -24.98 -2.49 21.96
CA SER A 391 -25.11 -3.65 21.07
C SER A 391 -25.77 -3.31 19.73
N GLU A 392 -26.69 -2.34 19.70
CA GLU A 392 -27.33 -1.89 18.45
C GLU A 392 -26.37 -1.01 17.63
N ASN A 393 -25.60 -0.14 18.29
CA ASN A 393 -24.56 0.66 17.65
C ASN A 393 -23.45 -0.24 17.05
N GLN A 394 -23.04 -1.31 17.73
CA GLN A 394 -22.11 -2.30 17.14
C GLN A 394 -22.66 -2.95 15.86
N LYS A 395 -23.95 -3.28 15.79
CA LYS A 395 -24.58 -3.77 14.54
C LYS A 395 -24.58 -2.70 13.46
N GLN A 396 -24.88 -1.45 13.80
CA GLN A 396 -24.88 -0.33 12.86
C GLN A 396 -23.48 -0.07 12.29
N LEU A 397 -22.44 -0.08 13.13
CA LEU A 397 -21.04 0.02 12.70
C LEU A 397 -20.63 -1.15 11.80
N ALA A 398 -21.01 -2.39 12.13
CA ALA A 398 -20.76 -3.55 11.26
C ALA A 398 -21.48 -3.43 9.90
N PHE A 399 -22.70 -2.92 9.89
CA PHE A 399 -23.46 -2.66 8.65
C PHE A 399 -22.84 -1.52 7.83
N ILE A 400 -22.37 -0.43 8.46
CA ILE A 400 -21.66 0.66 7.79
C ILE A 400 -20.38 0.12 7.15
N ALA A 401 -19.54 -0.60 7.89
CA ALA A 401 -18.33 -1.22 7.34
C ALA A 401 -18.64 -2.20 6.19
N GLN A 402 -19.75 -2.95 6.27
CA GLN A 402 -20.21 -3.79 5.15
C GLN A 402 -20.55 -2.95 3.91
N LYS A 403 -21.24 -1.81 4.08
CA LYS A 403 -21.58 -0.88 2.99
C LYS A 403 -20.35 -0.18 2.42
N GLU A 404 -19.38 0.21 3.24
CA GLU A 404 -18.10 0.79 2.79
C GLU A 404 -17.30 -0.21 1.95
N ASN A 405 -17.29 -1.50 2.32
CA ASN A 405 -16.71 -2.56 1.50
C ASN A 405 -17.45 -2.73 0.16
N PHE A 406 -18.78 -2.69 0.15
CA PHE A 406 -19.57 -2.70 -1.10
C PHE A 406 -19.31 -1.47 -1.99
N LEU A 407 -19.18 -0.28 -1.40
CA LEU A 407 -18.86 0.96 -2.12
C LEU A 407 -17.43 0.92 -2.67
N SER A 408 -16.47 0.40 -1.90
CA SER A 408 -15.09 0.22 -2.33
C SER A 408 -14.99 -0.75 -3.51
N LYS A 409 -15.72 -1.87 -3.48
CA LYS A 409 -15.84 -2.78 -4.62
C LYS A 409 -16.46 -2.07 -5.83
N ARG A 410 -17.61 -1.39 -5.67
CA ARG A 410 -18.22 -0.63 -6.77
C ARG A 410 -17.30 0.44 -7.37
N LYS A 411 -16.44 1.07 -6.56
CA LYS A 411 -15.46 2.06 -7.04
C LYS A 411 -14.37 1.43 -7.89
N VAL A 412 -13.96 0.19 -7.61
CA VAL A 412 -13.08 -0.61 -8.47
C VAL A 412 -13.82 -1.04 -9.74
N ASP A 413 -15.04 -1.56 -9.61
CA ASP A 413 -15.87 -1.98 -10.77
C ASP A 413 -16.11 -0.81 -11.74
N ILE A 414 -16.37 0.40 -11.23
CA ILE A 414 -16.53 1.63 -12.05
C ILE A 414 -15.22 1.97 -12.78
N LYS A 415 -14.07 1.98 -12.09
CA LYS A 415 -12.77 2.23 -12.71
C LYS A 415 -12.46 1.24 -13.84
N ASN A 416 -12.72 -0.05 -13.62
CA ASN A 416 -12.53 -1.08 -14.64
C ASN A 416 -13.39 -0.81 -15.89
N MET A 417 -14.60 -0.25 -15.72
CA MET A 417 -15.47 0.15 -16.83
C MET A 417 -15.01 1.45 -17.50
N GLU A 418 -14.48 2.41 -16.75
CA GLU A 418 -13.86 3.64 -17.28
C GLU A 418 -12.61 3.31 -18.13
N GLU A 419 -11.72 2.44 -17.64
CA GLU A 419 -10.57 1.92 -18.36
C GLU A 419 -10.99 1.08 -19.59
N GLY A 420 -12.07 0.31 -19.48
CA GLY A 420 -12.71 -0.38 -20.61
C GLY A 420 -13.26 0.57 -21.69
N LEU A 421 -13.83 1.71 -21.31
CA LEU A 421 -14.29 2.74 -22.24
C LEU A 421 -13.12 3.49 -22.90
N ILE A 422 -12.04 3.78 -22.17
CA ILE A 422 -10.82 4.40 -22.70
C ILE A 422 -10.20 3.47 -23.76
N THR A 423 -9.95 2.21 -23.42
CA THR A 423 -9.33 1.24 -24.34
C THR A 423 -10.21 0.95 -25.57
N LEU A 424 -11.54 0.92 -25.42
CA LEU A 424 -12.48 0.84 -26.55
C LEU A 424 -12.42 2.11 -27.43
N GLY A 425 -12.29 3.29 -26.85
CA GLY A 425 -12.13 4.56 -27.55
C GLY A 425 -10.81 4.66 -28.33
N GLU A 426 -9.72 4.13 -27.77
CA GLU A 426 -8.42 4.00 -28.42
C GLU A 426 -8.46 3.00 -29.58
N LEU A 427 -9.06 1.82 -29.37
CA LEU A 427 -9.27 0.82 -30.41
C LEU A 427 -10.09 1.40 -31.57
N HIS A 428 -11.19 2.11 -31.27
CA HIS A 428 -12.01 2.77 -32.27
C HIS A 428 -11.24 3.88 -33.04
N ARG A 429 -10.32 4.59 -32.38
CA ARG A 429 -9.41 5.57 -33.03
C ARG A 429 -8.43 4.87 -33.98
N ALA A 430 -7.78 3.79 -33.52
CA ALA A 430 -6.88 2.99 -34.34
C ALA A 430 -7.60 2.37 -35.55
N THR A 431 -8.81 1.83 -35.38
CA THR A 431 -9.65 1.34 -36.47
C THR A 431 -10.01 2.45 -37.47
N LYS A 432 -10.36 3.66 -37.01
CA LYS A 432 -10.58 4.83 -37.89
C LYS A 432 -9.33 5.21 -38.67
N GLU A 433 -8.14 5.10 -38.08
CA GLU A 433 -6.87 5.35 -38.79
C GLU A 433 -6.53 4.26 -39.81
N VAL A 434 -6.82 2.98 -39.52
CA VAL A 434 -6.69 1.88 -40.49
C VAL A 434 -7.62 2.11 -41.67
N TYR A 435 -8.90 2.46 -41.44
CA TYR A 435 -9.82 2.78 -42.54
C TYR A 435 -9.37 4.02 -43.34
N ARG A 436 -8.87 5.09 -42.69
CA ARG A 436 -8.27 6.24 -43.40
C ARG A 436 -7.09 5.84 -44.29
N LYS A 437 -6.20 4.96 -43.80
CA LYS A 437 -5.07 4.42 -44.58
C LYS A 437 -5.55 3.57 -45.77
N GLN A 438 -6.57 2.72 -45.57
CA GLN A 438 -7.17 1.92 -46.63
C GLN A 438 -7.84 2.81 -47.70
N ILE A 439 -8.62 3.82 -47.31
CA ILE A 439 -9.23 4.78 -48.24
C ILE A 439 -8.17 5.53 -49.04
N LYS A 440 -7.06 5.95 -48.42
CA LYS A 440 -5.94 6.59 -49.13
C LYS A 440 -5.32 5.66 -50.18
N ILE A 441 -5.05 4.40 -49.84
CA ILE A 441 -4.54 3.39 -50.78
C ILE A 441 -5.54 3.12 -51.91
N LEU A 442 -6.84 3.06 -51.62
CA LEU A 442 -7.87 2.88 -52.64
C LEU A 442 -7.96 4.08 -53.59
N ASN A 443 -7.83 5.32 -53.09
CA ASN A 443 -7.77 6.51 -53.94
C ASN A 443 -6.51 6.51 -54.82
N GLU A 444 -5.34 6.18 -54.27
CA GLU A 444 -4.09 6.02 -55.03
C GLU A 444 -4.15 4.88 -56.07
N ASN A 445 -4.95 3.84 -55.82
CA ASN A 445 -5.23 2.79 -56.81
C ASN A 445 -6.16 3.31 -57.92
N MET A 446 -7.24 4.00 -57.56
CA MET A 446 -8.18 4.59 -58.54
C MET A 446 -7.51 5.64 -59.43
N GLU A 447 -6.61 6.46 -58.88
CA GLU A 447 -5.85 7.43 -59.66
C GLU A 447 -4.89 6.73 -60.64
N ARG A 448 -4.12 5.73 -60.18
CA ARG A 448 -3.25 4.93 -61.05
C ARG A 448 -4.02 4.19 -62.15
N GLU A 449 -5.21 3.67 -61.86
CA GLU A 449 -6.04 3.03 -62.88
C GLU A 449 -6.66 4.06 -63.84
N THR A 450 -7.05 5.24 -63.37
CA THR A 450 -7.48 6.34 -64.24
C THR A 450 -6.36 6.76 -65.21
N GLN A 451 -5.12 6.88 -64.72
CA GLN A 451 -3.94 7.15 -65.55
C GLN A 451 -3.71 6.03 -66.58
N ARG A 452 -3.83 4.75 -66.19
CA ARG A 452 -3.76 3.59 -67.11
C ARG A 452 -4.86 3.62 -68.17
N CYS A 453 -6.09 3.97 -67.80
CA CYS A 453 -7.20 4.14 -68.74
C CYS A 453 -6.90 5.23 -69.77
N ILE A 454 -6.42 6.41 -69.34
CA ILE A 454 -6.05 7.52 -70.23
C ILE A 454 -4.94 7.09 -71.20
N ILE A 455 -3.87 6.46 -70.70
CA ILE A 455 -2.77 5.93 -71.53
C ILE A 455 -3.28 4.88 -72.55
N THR A 456 -4.22 4.03 -72.14
CA THR A 456 -4.80 2.99 -73.00
C THR A 456 -5.74 3.57 -74.05
N GLN A 457 -6.58 4.55 -73.70
CA GLN A 457 -7.41 5.30 -74.65
C GLN A 457 -6.54 6.06 -75.67
N TRP A 458 -5.44 6.68 -75.23
CA TRP A 458 -4.48 7.34 -76.12
C TRP A 458 -3.80 6.35 -77.08
N LYS A 459 -3.35 5.18 -76.59
CA LYS A 459 -2.84 4.09 -77.44
C LYS A 459 -3.88 3.65 -78.48
N ILE A 460 -5.15 3.46 -78.08
CA ILE A 460 -6.25 3.11 -78.98
C ILE A 460 -6.50 4.21 -80.02
N ALA A 461 -6.47 5.49 -79.64
CA ALA A 461 -6.62 6.61 -80.57
C ALA A 461 -5.47 6.67 -81.58
N CYS A 462 -4.22 6.46 -81.14
CA CYS A 462 -3.05 6.37 -82.02
C CYS A 462 -3.14 5.18 -82.98
N LEU A 463 -3.59 4.01 -82.51
CA LEU A 463 -3.81 2.83 -83.37
C LEU A 463 -4.93 3.07 -84.39
N ARG A 464 -6.06 3.66 -83.98
CA ARG A 464 -7.15 4.07 -84.89
C ARG A 464 -6.65 5.06 -85.96
N LYS A 465 -5.78 6.02 -85.59
CA LYS A 465 -5.17 6.98 -86.54
C LYS A 465 -4.17 6.31 -87.50
N LYS A 466 -3.43 5.28 -87.05
CA LYS A 466 -2.61 4.42 -87.94
C LYS A 466 -3.48 3.61 -88.90
N HIS A 467 -4.53 2.95 -88.39
CA HIS A 467 -5.45 2.15 -89.18
C HIS A 467 -6.17 2.98 -90.25
N ALA A 468 -6.67 4.18 -89.90
CA ALA A 468 -7.30 5.09 -90.86
C ALA A 468 -6.35 5.51 -92.01
N ARG A 469 -5.06 5.73 -91.72
CA ARG A 469 -4.04 6.00 -92.75
C ARG A 469 -3.80 4.78 -93.65
N TRP A 470 -3.73 3.58 -93.07
CA TRP A 470 -3.59 2.33 -93.83
C TRP A 470 -4.81 2.05 -94.72
N VAL A 471 -6.03 2.16 -94.18
CA VAL A 471 -7.27 2.05 -94.96
C VAL A 471 -7.32 3.07 -96.11
N LYS A 472 -6.81 4.30 -95.91
CA LYS A 472 -6.69 5.25 -97.03
C LYS A 472 -5.70 4.74 -98.09
N LYS A 473 -4.49 4.32 -97.70
CA LYS A 473 -3.47 3.79 -98.62
C LYS A 473 -4.01 2.61 -99.45
N ILE A 474 -4.68 1.64 -98.81
CA ILE A 474 -5.32 0.51 -99.48
C ILE A 474 -6.44 0.95 -100.43
N LYS A 475 -7.23 1.97 -100.08
CA LYS A 475 -8.27 2.52 -100.98
C LYS A 475 -7.68 3.26 -102.18
N ASP A 476 -6.62 4.03 -101.96
CA ASP A 476 -5.90 4.73 -103.03
C ASP A 476 -5.26 3.70 -103.99
N GLU A 477 -4.67 2.62 -103.47
CA GLU A 477 -4.10 1.50 -104.26
C GLU A 477 -5.15 0.66 -105.00
N ILE A 478 -6.28 0.33 -104.36
CA ILE A 478 -7.40 -0.37 -105.01
C ILE A 478 -7.95 0.49 -106.15
N LYS A 479 -8.01 1.82 -105.98
CA LYS A 479 -8.45 2.71 -107.06
C LYS A 479 -7.46 2.69 -108.23
N GLU A 480 -6.15 2.76 -107.96
CA GLU A 480 -5.12 2.67 -109.00
C GLU A 480 -5.18 1.33 -109.77
N LEU A 481 -5.57 0.23 -109.11
CA LEU A 481 -5.84 -1.06 -109.76
C LEU A 481 -7.14 -1.05 -110.58
N ILE A 482 -8.22 -0.45 -110.10
CA ILE A 482 -9.48 -0.30 -110.86
C ILE A 482 -9.27 0.57 -112.11
N ASP A 483 -8.57 1.70 -111.96
CA ASP A 483 -8.27 2.62 -113.06
C ASP A 483 -7.45 1.88 -114.17
N LYS A 484 -6.50 1.01 -113.79
CA LYS A 484 -5.73 0.14 -114.72
C LYS A 484 -6.55 -1.01 -115.34
N ILE A 485 -7.48 -1.60 -114.59
CA ILE A 485 -8.40 -2.63 -115.13
C ILE A 485 -9.30 -1.99 -116.19
N GLN A 486 -9.82 -0.79 -115.92
CA GLN A 486 -10.63 -0.04 -116.88
C GLN A 486 -9.84 0.32 -118.14
N GLU A 487 -8.57 0.73 -118.01
CA GLU A 487 -7.67 0.99 -119.15
C GLU A 487 -7.44 -0.26 -119.99
N ALA A 488 -7.21 -1.42 -119.36
CA ALA A 488 -7.07 -2.70 -120.05
C ALA A 488 -8.38 -3.19 -120.70
N GLU A 489 -9.54 -2.93 -120.09
CA GLU A 489 -10.85 -3.31 -120.62
C GLU A 489 -11.32 -2.38 -121.75
N ASN A 490 -10.95 -1.10 -121.71
CA ASN A 490 -11.05 -0.20 -122.85
C ASN A 490 -10.18 -0.70 -124.02
N ARG A 491 -8.91 -1.03 -123.77
CA ARG A 491 -8.01 -1.56 -124.82
C ARG A 491 -8.47 -2.91 -125.37
N ARG A 492 -9.11 -3.75 -124.56
CA ARG A 492 -9.79 -4.97 -125.03
C ARG A 492 -10.97 -4.64 -125.95
N SER A 493 -11.73 -3.60 -125.66
CA SER A 493 -12.86 -3.15 -126.49
C SER A 493 -12.37 -2.62 -127.85
N GLU A 494 -11.31 -1.80 -127.87
CA GLU A 494 -10.64 -1.36 -129.11
C GLU A 494 -10.17 -2.55 -129.97
N LEU A 495 -9.59 -3.59 -129.34
CA LEU A 495 -9.14 -4.78 -130.05
C LEU A 495 -10.30 -5.64 -130.58
N ILE A 496 -11.46 -5.66 -129.90
CA ILE A 496 -12.68 -6.31 -130.39
C ILE A 496 -13.26 -5.55 -131.58
N GLU A 497 -13.26 -4.21 -131.54
CA GLU A 497 -13.68 -3.37 -132.67
C GLU A 497 -12.75 -3.57 -133.88
N GLU A 498 -11.43 -3.53 -133.69
CA GLU A 498 -10.45 -3.87 -134.73
C GLU A 498 -10.66 -5.30 -135.30
N THR A 499 -10.93 -6.29 -134.43
CA THR A 499 -11.25 -7.66 -134.86
C THR A 499 -12.53 -7.71 -135.70
N SER A 500 -13.58 -6.98 -135.33
CA SER A 500 -14.84 -6.93 -136.08
C SER A 500 -14.69 -6.28 -137.46
N ILE A 501 -13.80 -5.29 -137.59
CA ILE A 501 -13.42 -4.69 -138.89
C ILE A 501 -12.69 -5.73 -139.75
N ARG A 502 -11.75 -6.50 -139.16
CA ARG A 502 -11.08 -7.60 -139.88
C ARG A 502 -12.02 -8.74 -140.26
N GLU A 503 -13.01 -9.04 -139.43
CA GLU A 503 -14.05 -10.01 -139.75
C GLU A 503 -14.94 -9.51 -140.90
N HIS A 504 -15.20 -8.21 -140.98
CA HIS A 504 -15.86 -7.61 -142.15
C HIS A 504 -14.99 -7.68 -143.42
N ASP A 505 -13.70 -7.30 -143.33
CA ASP A 505 -12.73 -7.44 -144.43
C ASP A 505 -12.74 -8.89 -144.97
N ILE A 506 -12.65 -9.88 -144.07
CA ILE A 506 -12.63 -11.32 -144.39
C ILE A 506 -13.93 -11.76 -145.06
N ASN A 507 -15.10 -11.30 -144.59
CA ASN A 507 -16.38 -11.62 -145.21
C ASN A 507 -16.52 -10.99 -146.61
N GLU A 508 -15.97 -9.80 -146.86
CA GLU A 508 -15.93 -9.22 -148.21
C GLU A 508 -14.99 -10.02 -149.15
N PHE A 509 -13.86 -10.51 -148.62
CA PHE A 509 -12.98 -11.42 -149.38
C PHE A 509 -13.65 -12.77 -149.64
N LEU A 510 -14.41 -13.33 -148.70
CA LEU A 510 -15.18 -14.55 -148.90
C LEU A 510 -16.26 -14.38 -149.98
N ALA A 511 -16.99 -13.27 -150.00
CA ALA A 511 -17.95 -12.98 -151.08
C ALA A 511 -17.28 -12.89 -152.47
N LYS A 512 -16.07 -12.32 -152.56
CA LYS A 512 -15.25 -12.34 -153.79
C LYS A 512 -14.77 -13.75 -154.17
N ILE A 513 -14.45 -14.59 -153.19
CA ILE A 513 -14.11 -16.01 -153.42
C ILE A 513 -15.34 -16.77 -153.90
N GLU A 514 -16.53 -16.57 -153.32
CA GLU A 514 -17.77 -17.20 -153.80
C GLU A 514 -18.07 -16.80 -155.25
N GLN A 515 -17.93 -15.53 -155.61
CA GLN A 515 -18.06 -15.06 -157.00
C GLN A 515 -17.10 -15.79 -157.94
N LEU A 516 -15.82 -15.90 -157.57
CA LEU A 516 -14.82 -16.65 -158.35
C LEU A 516 -15.14 -18.15 -158.45
N THR A 517 -15.69 -18.79 -157.40
CA THR A 517 -16.13 -20.21 -157.49
C THR A 517 -17.36 -20.41 -158.37
N LEU A 518 -18.17 -19.37 -158.59
CA LEU A 518 -19.34 -19.40 -159.48
C LEU A 518 -18.92 -19.29 -160.95
N GLU A 519 -17.83 -18.56 -161.23
CA GLU A 519 -17.14 -18.59 -162.54
C GLU A 519 -16.45 -19.94 -162.76
N LEU A 520 -15.73 -20.46 -161.76
CA LEU A 520 -15.01 -21.74 -161.82
C LEU A 520 -15.95 -22.94 -162.07
N LYS A 521 -17.16 -22.93 -161.49
CA LYS A 521 -18.20 -23.95 -161.75
C LYS A 521 -18.67 -24.02 -163.21
N GLN A 522 -18.59 -22.92 -163.96
CA GLN A 522 -18.94 -22.92 -165.39
C GLN A 522 -17.86 -23.59 -166.24
N GLU A 523 -16.61 -23.65 -165.76
CA GLU A 523 -15.55 -24.47 -166.36
C GLU A 523 -15.62 -25.93 -165.87
N GLU A 524 -16.00 -26.19 -164.61
CA GLU A 524 -16.21 -27.55 -164.08
C GLU A 524 -17.27 -28.34 -164.87
N ASP A 525 -18.39 -27.74 -165.26
CA ASP A 525 -19.42 -28.44 -166.06
C ASP A 525 -18.89 -28.91 -167.43
N ALA A 526 -17.92 -28.20 -168.02
CA ALA A 526 -17.21 -28.63 -169.22
C ALA A 526 -16.19 -29.76 -168.95
N PHE A 527 -15.71 -29.88 -167.72
CA PHE A 527 -14.79 -30.94 -167.26
C PHE A 527 -15.53 -32.22 -166.84
N VAL A 528 -16.71 -32.09 -166.21
CA VAL A 528 -17.58 -33.20 -165.77
C VAL A 528 -17.99 -34.14 -166.92
N ILE A 529 -18.04 -33.66 -168.16
CA ILE A 529 -18.28 -34.49 -169.36
C ILE A 529 -17.10 -35.46 -169.64
N LYS A 530 -15.87 -35.09 -169.25
CA LYS A 530 -14.67 -35.96 -169.34
C LYS A 530 -14.52 -36.84 -168.09
N GLU A 531 -14.72 -36.26 -166.91
CA GLU A 531 -14.46 -36.91 -165.62
C GLU A 531 -15.45 -38.04 -165.27
N ARG A 532 -16.66 -38.01 -165.84
CA ARG A 532 -17.65 -39.10 -165.78
C ARG A 532 -17.14 -40.45 -166.33
N LYS A 533 -15.92 -40.49 -166.91
CA LYS A 533 -15.21 -41.71 -167.33
C LYS A 533 -14.18 -42.25 -166.33
N LEU A 534 -13.80 -41.50 -165.28
CA LEU A 534 -12.83 -41.93 -164.25
C LEU A 534 -13.49 -42.27 -162.89
N ILE A 535 -14.65 -41.68 -162.59
CA ILE A 535 -15.33 -41.81 -161.28
C ILE A 535 -15.70 -43.26 -160.89
N GLN A 536 -15.67 -44.23 -161.82
CA GLN A 536 -15.94 -45.64 -161.52
C GLN A 536 -14.87 -46.34 -160.64
N GLU A 537 -13.67 -45.78 -160.47
CA GLU A 537 -12.55 -46.51 -159.84
C GLU A 537 -12.29 -46.19 -158.36
N LEU A 538 -12.70 -45.02 -157.85
CA LEU A 538 -12.23 -44.48 -156.56
C LEU A 538 -13.11 -44.73 -155.31
N SER A 539 -14.30 -45.31 -155.45
CA SER A 539 -15.34 -45.43 -154.40
C SER A 539 -15.05 -46.44 -153.26
N LYS A 540 -13.77 -46.65 -152.90
CA LYS A 540 -13.32 -47.75 -152.02
C LYS A 540 -12.44 -47.39 -150.83
N PHE A 541 -12.00 -46.13 -150.66
CA PHE A 541 -10.92 -45.79 -149.72
C PHE A 541 -11.29 -44.88 -148.54
N GLU A 542 -12.40 -44.14 -148.58
CA GLU A 542 -12.74 -43.17 -147.52
C GLU A 542 -13.18 -43.82 -146.18
N GLN A 543 -13.53 -45.10 -146.19
CA GLN A 543 -14.14 -45.83 -145.06
C GLN A 543 -13.16 -46.19 -143.91
N ARG A 544 -12.04 -45.47 -143.74
CA ARG A 544 -10.97 -45.82 -142.78
C ARG A 544 -10.60 -44.74 -141.75
N PHE A 545 -11.12 -43.52 -141.86
CA PHE A 545 -10.68 -42.38 -141.03
C PHE A 545 -11.38 -42.23 -139.67
N ALA A 546 -12.21 -43.19 -139.25
CA ALA A 546 -13.17 -43.01 -138.14
C ALA A 546 -12.72 -43.50 -136.75
N GLU A 547 -11.56 -44.16 -136.62
CA GLU A 547 -11.23 -44.96 -135.41
C GLU A 547 -10.25 -44.28 -134.42
N GLU A 548 -9.57 -43.20 -134.81
CA GLU A 548 -8.48 -42.55 -134.03
C GLU A 548 -8.94 -41.88 -132.70
N ALA A 549 -10.24 -41.65 -132.52
CA ALA A 549 -10.78 -40.75 -131.48
C ALA A 549 -10.78 -41.28 -130.03
N GLN A 550 -10.31 -42.52 -129.79
CA GLN A 550 -10.67 -43.30 -128.59
C GLN A 550 -9.66 -43.20 -127.40
N ILE A 551 -8.49 -42.60 -127.58
CA ILE A 551 -7.30 -42.82 -126.72
C ILE A 551 -7.25 -42.00 -125.42
N SER A 552 -8.07 -40.95 -125.25
CA SER A 552 -7.84 -39.90 -124.23
C SER A 552 -8.25 -40.20 -122.77
N LYS A 553 -8.28 -41.47 -122.31
CA LYS A 553 -9.09 -41.87 -121.12
C LYS A 553 -8.34 -42.49 -119.91
N GLU A 554 -7.01 -42.52 -119.87
CA GLU A 554 -6.27 -43.35 -118.89
C GLU A 554 -5.47 -42.60 -117.79
N LYS A 555 -5.55 -41.26 -117.69
CA LYS A 555 -4.67 -40.48 -116.79
C LYS A 555 -5.20 -40.12 -115.39
N GLU A 556 -6.38 -40.57 -114.98
CA GLU A 556 -6.96 -40.20 -113.67
C GLU A 556 -6.54 -41.12 -112.49
N VAL A 557 -5.87 -42.26 -112.76
CA VAL A 557 -5.80 -43.39 -111.81
C VAL A 557 -4.62 -43.35 -110.81
N GLU A 558 -3.64 -42.45 -110.98
CA GLU A 558 -2.40 -42.47 -110.16
C GLU A 558 -2.51 -41.77 -108.79
N LEU A 559 -3.55 -40.97 -108.53
CA LEU A 559 -3.68 -40.18 -107.29
C LEU A 559 -4.18 -40.96 -106.07
N ASP A 560 -4.80 -42.13 -106.26
CA ASP A 560 -5.69 -42.75 -105.26
C ASP A 560 -4.99 -43.71 -104.26
N LYS A 561 -3.64 -43.73 -104.24
CA LYS A 561 -2.85 -44.77 -103.53
C LYS A 561 -2.18 -44.37 -102.21
N CYS A 562 -2.29 -43.10 -101.77
CA CYS A 562 -1.51 -42.61 -100.62
C CYS A 562 -2.30 -42.33 -99.32
N LEU A 563 -3.62 -42.58 -99.27
CA LEU A 563 -4.43 -42.31 -98.06
C LEU A 563 -4.17 -43.23 -96.84
N PRO A 564 -4.03 -44.57 -96.96
CA PRO A 564 -4.19 -45.47 -95.81
C PRO A 564 -3.15 -45.38 -94.67
N GLN A 565 -1.98 -44.78 -94.91
CA GLN A 565 -0.90 -44.74 -93.90
C GLN A 565 -1.01 -43.59 -92.89
N LEU A 566 -1.82 -42.56 -93.17
CA LEU A 566 -1.98 -41.41 -92.28
C LEU A 566 -2.98 -41.67 -91.13
N GLN A 567 -4.10 -42.33 -91.39
CA GLN A 567 -5.15 -42.53 -90.38
C GLN A 567 -4.66 -43.36 -89.17
N VAL A 568 -3.86 -44.41 -89.41
CA VAL A 568 -3.31 -45.26 -88.33
C VAL A 568 -2.39 -44.46 -87.38
N ALA A 569 -1.68 -43.44 -87.90
CA ALA A 569 -0.82 -42.59 -87.10
C ALA A 569 -1.60 -41.58 -86.24
N GLU A 570 -2.72 -41.04 -86.75
CA GLU A 570 -3.60 -40.15 -85.98
C GLU A 570 -4.35 -40.89 -84.86
N GLU A 571 -4.79 -42.13 -85.09
CA GLU A 571 -5.45 -42.94 -84.06
C GLU A 571 -4.49 -43.30 -82.90
N GLU A 572 -3.24 -43.68 -83.19
CA GLU A 572 -2.23 -43.87 -82.13
C GLU A 572 -1.94 -42.55 -81.37
N PHE A 573 -1.81 -41.43 -82.07
CA PHE A 573 -1.49 -40.15 -81.45
C PHE A 573 -2.61 -39.64 -80.54
N THR A 574 -3.87 -39.72 -81.00
CA THR A 574 -5.03 -39.27 -80.23
C THR A 574 -5.27 -40.14 -78.99
N ASP A 575 -5.05 -41.45 -79.07
CA ASP A 575 -5.22 -42.35 -77.91
C ASP A 575 -4.08 -42.21 -76.88
N LYS A 576 -2.84 -41.99 -77.33
CA LYS A 576 -1.70 -41.62 -76.46
C LYS A 576 -1.91 -40.27 -75.78
N ASN A 577 -2.43 -39.26 -76.50
CA ASN A 577 -2.75 -37.94 -75.93
C ASN A 577 -3.88 -38.02 -74.89
N ARG A 578 -4.92 -38.84 -75.13
CA ARG A 578 -6.00 -39.06 -74.14
C ARG A 578 -5.48 -39.68 -72.84
N LYS A 579 -4.58 -40.66 -72.94
CA LYS A 579 -3.88 -41.25 -71.78
C LYS A 579 -3.00 -40.22 -71.04
N PHE A 580 -2.36 -39.31 -71.76
CA PHE A 580 -1.54 -38.24 -71.17
C PHE A 580 -2.38 -37.18 -70.44
N GLN A 581 -3.55 -36.79 -70.97
CA GLN A 581 -4.45 -35.87 -70.26
C GLN A 581 -5.03 -36.49 -68.98
N ASN A 582 -5.45 -37.77 -69.00
CA ASN A 582 -5.89 -38.46 -67.79
C ASN A 582 -4.77 -38.55 -66.71
N LEU A 583 -3.51 -38.64 -67.14
CA LEU A 583 -2.34 -38.53 -66.26
C LEU A 583 -2.14 -37.12 -65.70
N ILE A 584 -2.41 -36.06 -66.47
CA ILE A 584 -2.39 -34.67 -65.98
C ILE A 584 -3.53 -34.42 -64.98
N GLU A 585 -4.73 -34.93 -65.23
CA GLU A 585 -5.87 -34.80 -64.30
C GLU A 585 -5.60 -35.54 -62.97
N THR A 586 -5.07 -36.76 -63.01
CA THR A 586 -4.70 -37.50 -61.79
C THR A 586 -3.52 -36.86 -61.05
N VAL A 587 -2.50 -36.34 -61.74
CA VAL A 587 -1.38 -35.60 -61.11
C VAL A 587 -1.83 -34.26 -60.53
N THR A 588 -2.76 -33.55 -61.17
CA THR A 588 -3.31 -32.30 -60.62
C THR A 588 -4.26 -32.55 -59.45
N ALA A 589 -5.04 -33.62 -59.47
CA ALA A 589 -5.81 -34.09 -58.31
C ALA A 589 -4.90 -34.42 -57.12
N GLN A 590 -3.86 -35.25 -57.32
CA GLN A 590 -2.88 -35.57 -56.28
C GLN A 590 -2.14 -34.33 -55.76
N LYS A 591 -1.82 -33.36 -56.63
CA LYS A 591 -1.20 -32.10 -56.21
C LYS A 591 -2.15 -31.21 -55.42
N ASN A 592 -3.45 -31.25 -55.70
CA ASN A 592 -4.47 -30.57 -54.90
C ASN A 592 -4.68 -31.26 -53.54
N GLU A 593 -4.66 -32.59 -53.47
CA GLU A 593 -4.63 -33.33 -52.19
C GLU A 593 -3.35 -33.04 -51.39
N GLN A 594 -2.18 -33.00 -52.05
CA GLN A 594 -0.92 -32.64 -51.40
C GLN A 594 -0.97 -31.21 -50.83
N ASN A 595 -1.55 -30.25 -51.57
CA ASN A 595 -1.76 -28.89 -51.09
C ASN A 595 -2.76 -28.83 -49.92
N LEU A 596 -3.87 -29.59 -49.99
CA LEU A 596 -4.85 -29.69 -48.91
C LEU A 596 -4.23 -30.30 -47.64
N LEU A 597 -3.46 -31.38 -47.79
CA LEU A 597 -2.75 -32.04 -46.70
C LEU A 597 -1.67 -31.12 -46.10
N ASN A 598 -0.91 -30.39 -46.92
CA ASN A 598 0.08 -29.42 -46.46
C ASN A 598 -0.56 -28.22 -45.75
N ASN A 599 -1.73 -27.76 -46.20
CA ASN A 599 -2.54 -26.75 -45.50
C ASN A 599 -3.04 -27.27 -44.15
N ASN A 600 -3.55 -28.51 -44.10
CA ASN A 600 -4.00 -29.17 -42.87
C ASN A 600 -2.83 -29.37 -41.88
N ILE A 601 -1.67 -29.85 -42.35
CA ILE A 601 -0.44 -29.92 -41.54
C ILE A 601 -0.07 -28.52 -41.03
N SER A 602 -0.05 -27.51 -41.89
CA SER A 602 0.25 -26.12 -41.51
C SER A 602 -0.76 -25.54 -40.50
N GLN A 603 -2.01 -26.01 -40.51
CA GLN A 603 -3.03 -25.64 -39.51
C GLN A 603 -2.81 -26.39 -38.19
N PHE A 604 -2.64 -27.71 -38.23
CA PHE A 604 -2.31 -28.52 -37.05
C PHE A 604 -1.01 -28.08 -36.39
N THR A 605 0.04 -27.72 -37.13
CA THR A 605 1.28 -27.15 -36.56
C THR A 605 1.02 -25.81 -35.86
N ARG A 606 0.18 -24.94 -36.42
CA ARG A 606 -0.23 -23.68 -35.76
C ARG A 606 -1.05 -23.95 -34.49
N ASP A 607 -1.96 -24.92 -34.52
CA ASP A 607 -2.74 -25.32 -33.35
C ASP A 607 -1.85 -26.00 -32.28
N PHE A 608 -0.92 -26.87 -32.64
CA PHE A 608 0.08 -27.43 -31.72
C PHE A 608 0.94 -26.35 -31.08
N ILE A 609 1.40 -25.34 -31.84
CA ILE A 609 2.11 -24.19 -31.28
C ILE A 609 1.20 -23.39 -30.33
N ARG A 610 -0.10 -23.23 -30.66
CA ARG A 610 -1.08 -22.59 -29.76
C ARG A 610 -1.27 -23.39 -28.47
N TYR A 611 -1.41 -24.71 -28.54
CA TYR A 611 -1.52 -25.59 -27.38
C TYR A 611 -0.24 -25.56 -26.53
N ILE A 612 0.95 -25.66 -27.13
CA ILE A 612 2.23 -25.57 -26.41
C ILE A 612 2.39 -24.20 -25.71
N ASN A 613 2.01 -23.12 -26.37
CA ASN A 613 2.08 -21.78 -25.77
C ASN A 613 1.03 -21.58 -24.67
N ASN A 614 -0.18 -22.12 -24.83
CA ASN A 614 -1.17 -22.15 -23.75
C ASN A 614 -0.69 -23.03 -22.58
N THR A 615 -0.06 -24.19 -22.82
CA THR A 615 0.56 -25.01 -21.77
C THR A 615 1.69 -24.28 -21.06
N LYS A 616 2.47 -23.44 -21.75
CA LYS A 616 3.48 -22.56 -21.12
C LYS A 616 2.84 -21.48 -20.25
N LYS A 617 1.78 -20.82 -20.72
CA LYS A 617 1.00 -19.86 -19.92
C LYS A 617 0.40 -20.50 -18.67
N VAL A 618 -0.31 -21.62 -18.81
CA VAL A 618 -0.87 -22.39 -17.68
C VAL A 618 0.22 -22.85 -16.71
N LYS A 619 1.43 -23.20 -17.19
CA LYS A 619 2.58 -23.49 -16.29
C LYS A 619 3.11 -22.25 -15.56
N GLN A 620 3.05 -21.06 -16.14
CA GLN A 620 3.40 -19.81 -15.46
C GLN A 620 2.30 -19.39 -14.46
N GLU A 621 1.03 -19.46 -14.84
CA GLU A 621 -0.13 -19.19 -13.97
C GLU A 621 -0.15 -20.15 -12.78
N LEU A 622 0.06 -21.46 -12.99
CA LEU A 622 0.13 -22.46 -11.93
C LEU A 622 1.39 -22.30 -11.06
N LYS A 623 2.49 -21.74 -11.59
CA LYS A 623 3.64 -21.32 -10.79
C LYS A 623 3.31 -20.10 -9.92
N GLN A 624 2.70 -19.05 -10.48
CA GLN A 624 2.28 -17.86 -9.76
C GLN A 624 1.26 -18.18 -8.66
N LEU A 625 0.28 -19.05 -8.94
CA LEU A 625 -0.66 -19.55 -7.95
C LEU A 625 0.06 -20.34 -6.84
N ARG A 626 1.03 -21.19 -7.17
CA ARG A 626 1.84 -21.92 -6.17
C ARG A 626 2.68 -20.97 -5.31
N GLU A 627 3.24 -19.92 -5.89
CA GLU A 627 4.00 -18.88 -5.18
C GLU A 627 3.08 -18.03 -4.29
N HIS A 628 1.86 -17.72 -4.75
CA HIS A 628 0.84 -17.00 -3.99
C HIS A 628 0.29 -17.84 -2.82
N GLU A 629 -0.05 -19.11 -3.03
CA GLU A 629 -0.45 -20.01 -1.95
C GLU A 629 0.72 -20.26 -0.97
N SER A 630 1.97 -20.41 -1.45
CA SER A 630 3.14 -20.50 -0.56
C SER A 630 3.34 -19.22 0.27
N TYR A 631 3.08 -18.04 -0.30
CA TYR A 631 3.09 -16.78 0.43
C TYR A 631 1.97 -16.73 1.48
N LYS A 632 0.74 -17.14 1.14
CA LYS A 632 -0.35 -17.29 2.12
C LYS A 632 0.03 -18.26 3.23
N THR A 633 0.55 -19.45 2.93
CA THR A 633 0.97 -20.42 3.94
C THR A 633 2.02 -19.84 4.89
N LYS A 634 2.99 -19.07 4.37
CA LYS A 634 3.97 -18.36 5.21
C LYS A 634 3.34 -17.26 6.08
N ALA A 635 2.43 -16.47 5.51
CA ALA A 635 1.70 -15.45 6.26
C ALA A 635 0.81 -16.08 7.36
N HIS A 636 0.09 -17.15 7.06
CA HIS A 636 -0.67 -17.93 8.02
C HIS A 636 0.21 -18.58 9.09
N PHE A 637 1.44 -19.01 8.75
CA PHE A 637 2.39 -19.55 9.73
C PHE A 637 2.91 -18.47 10.69
N GLU A 638 3.24 -17.28 10.21
CA GLU A 638 3.63 -16.16 11.09
C GLU A 638 2.44 -15.65 11.94
N ILE A 639 1.20 -15.67 11.41
CA ILE A 639 -0.02 -15.40 12.19
C ILE A 639 -0.25 -16.48 13.26
N LEU A 640 -0.08 -17.76 12.92
CA LEU A 640 -0.20 -18.87 13.85
C LEU A 640 0.84 -18.74 14.98
N LYS A 641 2.08 -18.42 14.63
CA LYS A 641 3.19 -18.17 15.55
C LYS A 641 2.96 -16.93 16.42
N SER A 642 2.33 -15.85 15.92
CA SER A 642 1.92 -14.74 16.79
C SER A 642 0.81 -15.14 17.76
N LEU A 643 -0.19 -15.92 17.31
CA LEU A 643 -1.27 -16.42 18.15
C LEU A 643 -0.76 -17.43 19.21
N GLU A 644 0.21 -18.27 18.86
CA GLU A 644 0.84 -19.23 19.77
C GLU A 644 1.66 -18.52 20.87
N ASN A 645 2.36 -17.43 20.51
CA ASN A 645 3.00 -16.54 21.50
C ASN A 645 1.97 -15.79 22.37
N GLU A 646 0.85 -15.35 21.81
CA GLU A 646 -0.24 -14.73 22.59
C GLU A 646 -0.88 -15.73 23.56
N ILE A 647 -1.17 -16.95 23.12
CA ILE A 647 -1.67 -18.06 23.95
C ILE A 647 -0.69 -18.32 25.10
N TYR A 648 0.61 -18.50 24.82
CA TYR A 648 1.63 -18.70 25.84
C TYR A 648 1.70 -17.54 26.87
N LEU A 649 1.56 -16.29 26.41
CA LEU A 649 1.46 -15.11 27.29
C LEU A 649 0.14 -15.03 28.07
N HIS A 650 -0.94 -15.65 27.60
CA HIS A 650 -2.21 -15.78 28.30
C HIS A 650 -2.19 -16.93 29.31
N ASP A 651 -1.52 -18.04 29.01
CA ASP A 651 -1.29 -19.15 29.92
C ASP A 651 -0.43 -18.71 31.11
N LEU A 652 0.70 -18.02 30.86
CA LEU A 652 1.53 -17.43 31.93
C LEU A 652 0.76 -16.47 32.85
N LYS A 653 -0.17 -15.68 32.30
CA LYS A 653 -1.07 -14.81 33.09
C LYS A 653 -2.09 -15.62 33.87
N THR A 654 -2.55 -16.74 33.31
CA THR A 654 -3.52 -17.64 33.95
C THR A 654 -2.86 -18.39 35.10
N ASP A 655 -1.63 -18.88 34.95
CA ASP A 655 -0.84 -19.48 36.03
C ASP A 655 -0.57 -18.47 37.15
N ALA A 656 -0.21 -17.23 36.83
CA ALA A 656 -0.07 -16.16 37.82
C ALA A 656 -1.38 -15.89 38.59
N LEU A 657 -2.52 -15.89 37.90
CA LEU A 657 -3.85 -15.77 38.52
C LEU A 657 -4.23 -17.01 39.34
N ILE A 658 -3.81 -18.22 38.95
CA ILE A 658 -4.02 -19.46 39.71
C ILE A 658 -3.19 -19.46 40.99
N LEU A 659 -1.93 -19.03 40.93
CA LEU A 659 -1.05 -18.84 42.09
C LEU A 659 -1.62 -17.79 43.06
N GLU A 660 -2.10 -16.66 42.55
CA GLU A 660 -2.73 -15.62 43.38
C GLU A 660 -4.06 -16.12 43.99
N ASN A 661 -4.89 -16.85 43.23
CA ASN A 661 -6.08 -17.51 43.78
C ASN A 661 -5.75 -18.57 44.83
N LYS A 662 -4.60 -19.27 44.71
CA LYS A 662 -4.11 -20.21 45.73
C LYS A 662 -3.72 -19.46 47.01
N ARG A 663 -2.93 -18.38 46.89
CA ARG A 663 -2.55 -17.49 48.00
C ARG A 663 -3.78 -16.92 48.72
N LEU A 664 -4.78 -16.46 47.96
CA LEU A 664 -6.04 -15.95 48.52
C LEU A 664 -6.86 -17.05 49.21
N LYS A 665 -6.90 -18.29 48.67
CA LYS A 665 -7.55 -19.42 49.34
C LYS A 665 -6.85 -19.84 50.62
N GLU A 666 -5.52 -19.83 50.65
CA GLU A 666 -4.70 -20.08 51.84
C GLU A 666 -4.95 -19.01 52.91
N TYR A 667 -5.03 -17.73 52.52
CA TYR A 667 -5.38 -16.64 53.44
C TYR A 667 -6.83 -16.70 53.95
N ILE A 668 -7.79 -17.10 53.10
CA ILE A 668 -9.17 -17.35 53.50
C ILE A 668 -9.27 -18.54 54.46
N ALA A 669 -8.47 -19.60 54.28
CA ALA A 669 -8.41 -20.72 55.21
C ALA A 669 -7.83 -20.30 56.57
N TYR A 670 -6.76 -19.50 56.57
CA TYR A 670 -6.19 -18.90 57.79
C TYR A 670 -7.21 -18.00 58.53
N LEU A 671 -7.94 -17.13 57.80
CA LEU A 671 -9.00 -16.32 58.40
C LEU A 671 -10.16 -17.15 58.94
N LYS A 672 -10.50 -18.29 58.31
CA LYS A 672 -11.51 -19.22 58.82
C LYS A 672 -11.07 -19.90 60.12
N ASP A 673 -9.83 -20.38 60.20
CA ASP A 673 -9.32 -21.00 61.43
C ASP A 673 -9.29 -19.98 62.59
N ASN A 674 -8.88 -18.74 62.33
CA ASN A 674 -9.00 -17.64 63.30
C ASN A 674 -10.46 -17.39 63.74
N ILE A 675 -11.42 -17.39 62.81
CA ILE A 675 -12.85 -17.24 63.15
C ILE A 675 -13.32 -18.42 64.01
N GLU A 676 -12.96 -19.66 63.66
CA GLU A 676 -13.31 -20.86 64.41
C GLU A 676 -12.65 -20.90 65.81
N GLN A 677 -11.45 -20.31 65.97
CA GLN A 677 -10.83 -20.05 67.27
C GLN A 677 -11.60 -19.00 68.09
N TYR A 678 -12.10 -17.92 67.45
CA TYR A 678 -12.95 -16.94 68.14
C TYR A 678 -14.33 -17.50 68.51
N GLU A 679 -14.96 -18.30 67.65
CA GLU A 679 -16.24 -18.98 67.93
C GLU A 679 -16.08 -19.97 69.10
N ARG A 680 -14.99 -20.74 69.16
CA ARG A 680 -14.65 -21.56 70.34
C ARG A 680 -14.45 -20.71 71.60
N GLY A 681 -13.76 -19.58 71.49
CA GLY A 681 -13.59 -18.64 72.61
C GLY A 681 -14.90 -18.02 73.11
N GLU A 682 -15.85 -17.77 72.21
CA GLU A 682 -17.21 -17.33 72.56
C GLU A 682 -18.01 -18.47 73.23
N GLU A 683 -17.95 -19.70 72.69
CA GLU A 683 -18.58 -20.86 73.34
C GLU A 683 -18.05 -21.11 74.76
N ASP A 684 -16.74 -21.03 74.97
CA ASP A 684 -16.15 -21.27 76.29
C ASP A 684 -16.41 -20.12 77.28
N LEU A 685 -16.55 -18.88 76.81
CA LEU A 685 -17.07 -17.77 77.61
C LEU A 685 -18.56 -17.95 77.94
N VAL A 686 -19.37 -18.45 77.01
CA VAL A 686 -20.79 -18.76 77.24
C VAL A 686 -20.94 -19.92 78.23
N ARG A 687 -20.14 -20.99 78.12
CA ARG A 687 -20.07 -22.08 79.12
C ARG A 687 -19.67 -21.56 80.49
N SER A 688 -18.59 -20.76 80.57
CA SER A 688 -18.15 -20.15 81.82
C SER A 688 -19.24 -19.27 82.45
N SER A 689 -20.00 -18.55 81.63
CA SER A 689 -21.13 -17.72 82.07
C SER A 689 -22.35 -18.55 82.50
N SER A 690 -22.65 -19.67 81.83
CA SER A 690 -23.71 -20.59 82.28
C SER A 690 -23.33 -21.29 83.58
N ASP A 691 -22.08 -21.70 83.75
CA ASP A 691 -21.60 -22.38 84.95
C ASP A 691 -21.59 -21.42 86.16
N LEU A 692 -21.19 -20.16 85.96
CA LEU A 692 -21.36 -19.09 86.95
C LEU A 692 -22.84 -18.82 87.27
N SER A 693 -23.73 -18.88 86.28
CA SER A 693 -25.18 -18.74 86.51
C SER A 693 -25.76 -19.93 87.28
N CYS A 694 -25.30 -21.16 87.01
CA CYS A 694 -25.69 -22.36 87.76
C CYS A 694 -25.22 -22.29 89.21
N GLN A 695 -23.94 -21.92 89.44
CA GLN A 695 -23.40 -21.69 90.78
C GLN A 695 -24.16 -20.60 91.53
N LEU A 696 -24.62 -19.54 90.85
CA LEU A 696 -25.46 -18.51 91.44
C LEU A 696 -26.85 -19.05 91.85
N THR A 697 -27.47 -19.89 91.02
CA THR A 697 -28.73 -20.56 91.39
C THR A 697 -28.56 -21.59 92.50
N ASP A 698 -27.45 -22.31 92.55
CA ASP A 698 -27.13 -23.28 93.61
C ASP A 698 -26.86 -22.59 94.96
N LEU A 699 -26.21 -21.42 94.95
CA LEU A 699 -26.12 -20.55 96.12
C LEU A 699 -27.49 -20.01 96.53
N GLN A 700 -28.38 -19.71 95.58
CA GLN A 700 -29.72 -19.19 95.88
C GLN A 700 -30.67 -20.27 96.39
N THR A 701 -30.55 -21.54 95.97
CA THR A 701 -31.26 -22.67 96.58
C THR A 701 -30.70 -22.97 97.96
N GLN A 702 -29.37 -23.09 98.14
CA GLN A 702 -28.77 -23.26 99.47
C GLN A 702 -29.21 -22.18 100.47
N TYR A 703 -29.26 -20.91 100.05
CA TYR A 703 -29.75 -19.83 100.91
C TYR A 703 -31.25 -19.95 101.21
N SER A 704 -32.05 -20.47 100.26
CA SER A 704 -33.49 -20.71 100.46
C SER A 704 -33.74 -21.90 101.40
N ASP A 705 -32.92 -22.95 101.31
CA ASP A 705 -32.99 -24.15 102.16
C ASP A 705 -32.55 -23.82 103.60
N LEU A 706 -31.44 -23.09 103.78
CA LEU A 706 -31.04 -22.54 105.08
C LEU A 706 -32.11 -21.62 105.68
N TRP A 707 -32.83 -20.87 104.85
CA TRP A 707 -33.97 -20.04 105.30
C TRP A 707 -35.18 -20.90 105.69
N ALA A 708 -35.41 -22.03 105.04
CA ALA A 708 -36.41 -23.01 105.44
C ALA A 708 -36.04 -23.70 106.76
N GLU A 709 -34.78 -24.08 106.97
CA GLU A 709 -34.27 -24.62 108.24
C GLU A 709 -34.37 -23.60 109.39
N PHE A 710 -34.12 -22.32 109.10
CA PHE A 710 -34.34 -21.25 110.09
C PHE A 710 -35.84 -21.09 110.44
N TRP A 711 -36.74 -21.34 109.49
CA TRP A 711 -38.19 -21.35 109.73
C TRP A 711 -38.69 -22.62 110.45
N THR A 712 -38.12 -23.80 110.20
CA THR A 712 -38.49 -25.03 110.93
C THR A 712 -38.00 -24.97 112.37
N THR A 713 -36.75 -24.55 112.61
CA THR A 713 -36.22 -24.36 113.97
C THR A 713 -36.99 -23.28 114.76
N LEU A 714 -37.41 -22.18 114.13
CA LEU A 714 -38.36 -21.23 114.72
C LEU A 714 -39.71 -21.87 115.07
N LYS A 715 -40.24 -22.73 114.19
CA LYS A 715 -41.51 -23.43 114.41
C LYS A 715 -41.41 -24.43 115.56
N GLU A 716 -40.31 -25.18 115.66
CA GLU A 716 -40.03 -26.09 116.77
C GLU A 716 -39.85 -25.35 118.10
N LEU A 717 -39.22 -24.16 118.09
CA LEU A 717 -39.16 -23.28 119.26
C LEU A 717 -40.56 -22.80 119.71
N ILE A 718 -41.44 -22.52 118.75
CA ILE A 718 -42.83 -22.12 119.00
C ILE A 718 -43.67 -23.31 119.50
N GLU A 719 -43.49 -24.51 118.95
CA GLU A 719 -44.23 -25.70 119.37
C GLU A 719 -43.78 -26.21 120.74
N SER A 720 -42.48 -26.15 121.07
CA SER A 720 -41.97 -26.41 122.44
C SER A 720 -42.36 -25.30 123.43
N GLY A 721 -42.45 -24.04 123.00
CA GLY A 721 -43.05 -22.96 123.79
C GLY A 721 -44.54 -23.18 124.08
N ASN A 722 -45.29 -23.73 123.13
CA ASN A 722 -46.68 -24.13 123.34
C ASN A 722 -46.81 -25.39 124.22
N GLU A 723 -45.87 -26.33 124.14
CA GLU A 723 -45.83 -27.52 124.99
C GLU A 723 -45.57 -27.15 126.45
N THR A 724 -44.57 -26.31 126.73
CA THR A 724 -44.31 -25.81 128.09
C THR A 724 -45.47 -24.98 128.64
N LEU A 725 -46.16 -24.19 127.80
CA LEU A 725 -47.42 -23.55 128.20
C LEU A 725 -48.56 -24.56 128.51
N ARG A 726 -48.62 -25.69 127.80
CA ARG A 726 -49.55 -26.80 128.08
C ARG A 726 -49.21 -27.52 129.38
N GLU A 727 -47.93 -27.74 129.67
CA GLU A 727 -47.46 -28.29 130.94
C GLU A 727 -47.76 -27.36 132.12
N ILE A 728 -47.48 -26.05 131.99
CA ILE A 728 -47.85 -25.04 132.99
C ILE A 728 -49.37 -25.06 133.25
N LYS A 729 -50.18 -25.18 132.19
CA LYS A 729 -51.65 -25.26 132.32
C LYS A 729 -52.12 -26.56 133.02
N ASN A 730 -51.44 -27.68 132.78
CA ASN A 730 -51.64 -28.92 133.54
C ASN A 730 -51.18 -28.79 135.00
N LEU A 731 -50.12 -28.04 135.28
CA LEU A 731 -49.63 -27.78 136.64
C LEU A 731 -50.64 -26.93 137.42
N ILE A 732 -51.22 -25.90 136.79
CA ILE A 732 -52.32 -25.10 137.34
C ILE A 732 -53.54 -25.98 137.63
N GLY A 733 -53.92 -26.88 136.72
CA GLY A 733 -55.00 -27.85 136.97
C GLY A 733 -54.75 -28.74 138.19
N LYS A 734 -53.53 -29.27 138.33
CA LYS A 734 -53.11 -30.07 139.50
C LYS A 734 -53.07 -29.27 140.80
N LEU A 735 -52.79 -27.97 140.75
CA LEU A 735 -52.88 -27.08 141.92
C LEU A 735 -54.34 -26.86 142.32
N CYS A 736 -55.25 -26.59 141.38
CA CYS A 736 -56.69 -26.51 141.68
C CYS A 736 -57.22 -27.82 142.28
N GLU A 737 -56.89 -28.98 141.71
CA GLU A 737 -57.25 -30.29 142.28
C GLU A 737 -56.67 -30.53 143.69
N ARG A 738 -55.49 -30.00 143.99
CA ARG A 738 -54.88 -30.09 145.32
C ARG A 738 -55.62 -29.20 146.30
N ASP A 739 -55.98 -27.99 145.88
CA ASP A 739 -56.63 -27.00 146.73
C ASP A 739 -58.09 -27.41 147.03
N GLU A 740 -58.81 -28.00 146.07
CA GLU A 740 -60.10 -28.68 146.31
C GLU A 740 -59.98 -29.83 147.33
N LYS A 741 -58.88 -30.60 147.31
CA LYS A 741 -58.62 -31.68 148.30
C LYS A 741 -58.24 -31.13 149.67
N ILE A 742 -57.57 -29.98 149.74
CA ILE A 742 -57.31 -29.26 151.00
C ILE A 742 -58.62 -28.72 151.59
N GLU A 743 -59.52 -28.18 150.76
CA GLU A 743 -60.85 -27.74 151.19
C GLU A 743 -61.67 -28.92 151.78
N GLN A 744 -61.63 -30.09 151.13
CA GLN A 744 -62.27 -31.32 151.64
C GLN A 744 -61.69 -31.80 152.98
N ILE A 745 -60.36 -31.67 153.18
CA ILE A 745 -59.71 -31.97 154.47
C ILE A 745 -60.14 -30.96 155.55
N SER A 746 -60.26 -29.67 155.20
CA SER A 746 -60.76 -28.65 156.13
C SER A 746 -62.20 -28.91 156.56
N ILE A 747 -63.07 -29.36 155.64
CA ILE A 747 -64.46 -29.75 155.96
C ILE A 747 -64.51 -30.96 156.91
N LEU A 748 -63.63 -31.95 156.73
CA LEU A 748 -63.53 -33.09 157.65
C LEU A 748 -63.05 -32.67 159.05
N LEU A 749 -61.98 -31.86 159.14
CA LEU A 749 -61.47 -31.34 160.41
C LEU A 749 -62.50 -30.45 161.15
N GLN A 750 -63.37 -29.77 160.41
CA GLN A 750 -64.50 -29.02 160.99
C GLN A 750 -65.51 -29.97 161.65
N SER A 751 -65.82 -31.11 161.00
CA SER A 751 -66.74 -32.14 161.53
C SER A 751 -66.22 -32.80 162.80
N ASP A 752 -64.94 -33.18 162.83
CA ASP A 752 -64.31 -33.85 163.98
C ASP A 752 -64.25 -32.93 165.22
N LEU A 753 -64.14 -31.61 165.02
CA LEU A 753 -64.19 -30.60 166.08
C LEU A 753 -65.60 -30.40 166.66
N ASP A 754 -66.65 -30.48 165.82
CA ASP A 754 -68.04 -30.42 166.28
C ASP A 754 -68.46 -31.71 167.01
N GLU A 755 -67.94 -32.88 166.62
CA GLU A 755 -68.18 -34.13 167.37
C GLU A 755 -67.50 -34.11 168.74
N MET A 756 -66.28 -33.58 168.88
CA MET A 756 -65.64 -33.39 170.19
C MET A 756 -66.35 -32.34 171.07
N ARG A 757 -67.13 -31.40 170.51
CA ARG A 757 -68.01 -30.52 171.31
C ARG A 757 -69.21 -31.26 171.91
N SER A 758 -69.63 -32.38 171.35
CA SER A 758 -70.87 -33.08 171.75
C SER A 758 -70.80 -33.86 173.08
N LEU A 759 -69.60 -34.03 173.64
CA LEU A 759 -69.37 -34.86 174.84
C LEU A 759 -69.34 -34.09 176.17
N MET A 760 -69.39 -32.76 176.19
CA MET A 760 -69.07 -31.97 177.40
C MET A 760 -70.26 -31.25 178.08
N GLU A 761 -71.45 -31.16 177.47
CA GLU A 761 -72.59 -30.45 178.07
C GLU A 761 -73.94 -31.10 177.69
N LYS A 762 -74.81 -31.34 178.69
CA LYS A 762 -76.06 -32.09 178.48
C LYS A 762 -77.15 -31.80 179.53
N GLU A 763 -77.71 -30.59 179.55
CA GLU A 763 -78.96 -30.30 180.32
C GLU A 763 -79.79 -29.12 179.73
N SER A 764 -81.12 -29.26 179.79
CA SER A 764 -82.20 -28.23 179.63
C SER A 764 -82.35 -27.35 178.36
N GLU A 765 -83.43 -27.65 177.60
CA GLU A 765 -84.57 -26.77 177.17
C GLU A 765 -84.50 -25.60 176.12
N THR A 766 -85.26 -25.81 175.03
CA THR A 766 -86.26 -24.92 174.34
C THR A 766 -85.91 -23.66 173.49
N ASP A 767 -86.49 -23.66 172.26
CA ASP A 767 -87.35 -22.62 171.63
C ASP A 767 -86.92 -21.53 170.57
N PHE A 768 -87.72 -21.55 169.48
CA PHE A 768 -88.27 -20.49 168.58
C PHE A 768 -87.46 -19.48 167.70
N LEU A 769 -87.57 -19.70 166.37
CA LEU A 769 -88.05 -18.79 165.28
C LEU A 769 -87.60 -17.30 165.13
N LYS A 770 -87.15 -16.92 163.92
CA LYS A 770 -87.73 -15.81 163.08
C LYS A 770 -87.22 -15.74 161.61
N LYS A 771 -87.73 -14.80 160.78
CA LYS A 771 -87.69 -14.79 159.28
C LYS A 771 -87.34 -13.44 158.61
N LYS A 772 -86.61 -13.47 157.46
CA LYS A 772 -86.67 -12.59 156.24
C LYS A 772 -85.72 -13.21 155.18
N LYS A 773 -85.91 -13.29 153.85
CA LYS A 773 -86.99 -13.04 152.86
C LYS A 773 -87.29 -11.61 152.34
N GLU A 774 -86.85 -11.30 151.11
CA GLU A 774 -87.41 -10.27 150.19
C GLU A 774 -87.03 -10.54 148.70
N SER A 775 -87.57 -9.80 147.71
CA SER A 775 -87.50 -10.01 146.22
C SER A 775 -88.01 -8.74 145.45
N PRO A 776 -88.30 -8.64 144.10
CA PRO A 776 -88.29 -9.61 142.96
C PRO A 776 -87.89 -9.12 141.51
N VAL A 777 -87.57 -10.09 140.62
CA VAL A 777 -87.91 -10.24 139.15
C VAL A 777 -87.64 -9.14 138.08
N LYS A 778 -86.85 -9.48 137.03
CA LYS A 778 -86.99 -9.24 135.54
C LYS A 778 -85.73 -9.77 134.78
N VAL A 779 -85.64 -10.26 133.51
CA VAL A 779 -86.52 -10.55 132.33
C VAL A 779 -86.48 -9.57 131.12
N ILE A 780 -85.85 -9.96 129.97
CA ILE A 780 -86.12 -9.61 128.53
C ILE A 780 -85.13 -10.37 127.56
N ARG A 781 -85.28 -10.31 126.20
CA ARG A 781 -84.70 -11.22 125.15
C ARG A 781 -84.15 -10.55 123.86
N PHE A 782 -83.04 -11.07 123.29
CA PHE A 782 -82.63 -11.12 121.83
C PHE A 782 -82.51 -9.78 121.02
N PRO A 783 -82.15 -9.67 119.70
CA PRO A 783 -81.80 -10.69 118.64
C PRO A 783 -80.63 -10.42 117.62
N ALA A 784 -80.04 -11.50 117.06
CA ALA A 784 -79.81 -11.86 115.62
C ALA A 784 -79.04 -11.01 114.52
N VAL A 785 -78.06 -11.69 113.85
CA VAL A 785 -77.98 -12.04 112.37
C VAL A 785 -77.15 -11.25 111.29
N LYS A 786 -76.67 -12.01 110.27
CA LYS A 786 -76.01 -11.72 108.94
C LYS A 786 -74.46 -11.54 108.92
N CYS A 787 -73.64 -12.28 108.15
CA CYS A 787 -73.45 -12.44 106.66
C CYS A 787 -72.68 -11.28 106.00
N THR A 788 -71.70 -11.39 105.07
CA THR A 788 -70.92 -12.49 104.40
C THR A 788 -69.55 -11.87 103.90
N MET A 789 -68.70 -12.25 102.92
CA MET A 789 -68.67 -13.09 101.69
C MET A 789 -67.22 -13.47 101.24
N LYS A 790 -67.09 -14.56 100.44
CA LYS A 790 -66.14 -14.84 99.30
C LYS A 790 -64.60 -14.67 99.39
N LYS A 791 -63.89 -15.78 99.10
CA LYS A 791 -62.83 -15.94 98.05
C LYS A 791 -63.01 -17.32 97.37
N THR A 792 -62.73 -17.68 96.09
CA THR A 792 -62.16 -17.06 94.85
C THR A 792 -60.72 -17.40 94.42
N SER A 793 -60.38 -18.70 94.25
CA SER A 793 -59.29 -19.21 93.36
C SER A 793 -59.49 -20.73 93.16
N THR A 794 -59.86 -21.35 92.01
CA THR A 794 -59.44 -21.31 90.59
C THR A 794 -57.96 -21.57 90.30
N LYS A 795 -57.70 -22.76 89.72
CA LYS A 795 -56.62 -23.21 88.80
C LYS A 795 -55.20 -22.63 89.00
N LYS A 796 -54.18 -23.46 89.27
CA LYS A 796 -53.55 -24.44 88.35
C LYS A 796 -53.03 -23.82 87.04
N SER A 797 -51.70 -23.76 86.93
CA SER A 797 -50.98 -24.08 85.69
C SER A 797 -51.20 -25.54 85.28
#